data_AF-A0A1Y2AAP9-F1
#
_entry.id   AF-A0A1Y2AAP9-F1
#
_cell.length_a   1.000
_cell.length_b   1.000
_cell.length_c   1.000
_cell.angle_alpha   90.00
_cell.angle_beta   90.00
_cell.angle_gamma   90.00
#
_symmetry.space_group_name_H-M   'P 1'
#
loop_
_entity.id
_entity.type
_entity.pdbx_description
1 polymer ?
#
loop_
_entity_poly.entity_id
_entity_poly.type
_entity_poly.pdbx_seq_one_letter_code
_entity_poly.pdbx_strand_id
1 'polypeptide(L)'
;MTLIQYLKDSMDTFQKLELKLTVFEADSYISYLANKYNAYIISNDSDFYIYKVPEYINFKDIIFPGNVEYETFEIKYYSYNNKQIYEHFGLMEEMMPIFGSLCGNDYVNLEHYKELKTYITRYKSKIIFKGINKIKTQYFKRIVIFLLQMYENVKHNNIENNENNKIQRNSNNINDISISSYEDLSNLQKLILEEIFKDTHNIIEEKHRFEFQKTLIDSVREYNPNRKIQKIINKVDIDKKLSKNKFLRMNEKILELYYSNSELPIKDHVSQITNDFGSFSVDQLINHFNLTKDTLPIFASLCGNDKLKITEFSRDFQNHFYSILKDENNNNNRMDSGSMYDYYRNIVNFISNIYDTIQMEKNDKNENELELHEYVYEENKLSPLQKMMNEKIVKNIFNDHLKKFYISVQRKFSKALNKSVIEYNKIFYEEPNNMNSFNKTNNENKNKSPTENETEIETEIETETKTKNPKELAIKAIIDKNEGDSFFCTNEFIKNRVFSLDEQVLESYYASDYNIKLLNILINDHFICIQYFEMIDKQNCWNITEDLRKEMYKIMFNLNIKHSRSKYSDNDETYVIKEFTRKGEDLSNNKLIIKTKEIDELSLNSTNERFIKYLTLFKCKIDDIMDLPYFIIPCLTSLRFLLLKKLETNSFIFNKENSLYSHLSNYIINNNNGNNKENSKRSQDDLNINKEGTQKNINDIKNEETITKLYDYEFEALLASCIAALSFTYLHTNSFLKLKESETDKTSMMTSSEYLIRNHIKKYVTVGYHNLYDDLRYNKSRSLQLIHPWSIECMEDINQLENSIQIYAEYINILNTNTNTLEALKLPIDLPEFRSFTSMYHFQWEQAFHCMVNPFKLSNEKNISSIFHNLFTVTILNNNEDNTSTINPTEYINYLCDLYNKMLTRLILNI
;
A
#
# COMPACT_ATOMS: atom_id res chain seq x y z
N MET A 1 8.86 12.31 1.27
CA MET A 1 8.22 11.49 2.32
C MET A 1 6.72 11.53 2.09
N THR A 2 6.07 10.39 1.81
CA THR A 2 4.60 10.36 1.61
C THR A 2 3.90 10.56 2.96
N LEU A 3 2.65 11.02 2.96
CA LEU A 3 1.84 11.12 4.19
C LEU A 3 1.76 9.77 4.92
N ILE A 4 1.66 8.67 4.15
CA ILE A 4 1.65 7.31 4.71
C ILE A 4 2.97 6.99 5.40
N GLN A 5 4.11 7.35 4.79
CA GLN A 5 5.42 7.16 5.42
C GLN A 5 5.54 8.00 6.69
N TYR A 6 5.12 9.27 6.66
CA TYR A 6 5.11 10.13 7.84
C TYR A 6 4.25 9.58 8.98
N LEU A 7 3.04 9.10 8.68
CA LEU A 7 2.14 8.49 9.67
C LEU A 7 2.74 7.21 10.23
N LYS A 8 3.42 6.41 9.40
CA LYS A 8 4.13 5.21 9.83
C LYS A 8 5.28 5.57 10.78
N ASP A 9 6.13 6.52 10.39
CA ASP A 9 7.25 6.99 11.23
C ASP A 9 6.72 7.58 12.57
N SER A 10 5.57 8.25 12.53
CA SER A 10 4.89 8.76 13.72
C SER A 10 4.37 7.63 14.61
N MET A 11 3.81 6.55 14.05
CA MET A 11 3.39 5.38 14.84
C MET A 11 4.58 4.71 15.53
N ASP A 12 5.72 4.69 14.85
CA ASP A 12 6.94 4.11 15.38
C ASP A 12 7.53 4.97 16.51
N THR A 13 7.37 6.30 16.41
CA THR A 13 7.80 7.27 17.44
C THR A 13 6.85 7.30 18.64
N PHE A 14 5.53 7.25 18.39
CA PHE A 14 4.51 7.38 19.41
C PHE A 14 3.83 6.02 19.67
N GLN A 15 4.26 5.31 20.72
CA GLN A 15 3.78 3.96 21.07
C GLN A 15 2.25 3.81 21.23
N LYS A 16 1.53 4.92 21.41
CA LYS A 16 0.07 4.96 21.58
C LYS A 16 -0.68 5.37 20.30
N LEU A 17 0.03 5.65 19.21
CA LEU A 17 -0.56 6.04 17.94
C LEU A 17 -0.87 4.80 17.10
N GLU A 18 -2.14 4.64 16.72
CA GLU A 18 -2.60 3.56 15.87
C GLU A 18 -3.14 4.13 14.55
N LEU A 19 -2.67 3.63 13.42
CA LEU A 19 -3.24 3.95 12.10
C LEU A 19 -4.29 2.90 11.71
N LYS A 20 -5.47 3.38 11.32
CA LYS A 20 -6.52 2.56 10.74
C LYS A 20 -6.79 2.99 9.30
N LEU A 21 -7.02 2.00 8.44
CA LEU A 21 -7.39 2.19 7.05
C LEU A 21 -8.83 1.73 6.86
N THR A 22 -9.61 2.49 6.09
CA THR A 22 -10.97 2.12 5.68
C THR A 22 -11.08 2.17 4.16
N VAL A 23 -11.90 1.28 3.61
CA VAL A 23 -12.21 1.20 2.17
C VAL A 23 -13.35 2.17 1.78
N PHE A 24 -13.95 2.81 2.77
CA PHE A 24 -15.07 3.74 2.63
C PHE A 24 -14.70 5.09 3.24
N GLU A 25 -15.66 6.00 3.28
CA GLU A 25 -15.54 7.29 3.94
C GLU A 25 -15.06 7.15 5.40
N ALA A 26 -14.02 7.93 5.72
CA ALA A 26 -13.33 7.85 7.00
C ALA A 26 -14.24 8.23 8.17
N ASP A 27 -15.12 9.22 7.97
CA ASP A 27 -15.88 9.83 9.07
C ASP A 27 -16.88 8.87 9.68
N SER A 28 -17.56 8.08 8.86
CA SER A 28 -18.45 6.99 9.33
C SER A 28 -17.71 5.97 10.20
N TYR A 29 -16.50 5.59 9.81
CA TYR A 29 -15.69 4.61 10.52
C TYR A 29 -15.09 5.21 11.80
N ILE A 30 -14.61 6.46 11.75
CA ILE A 30 -14.12 7.20 12.92
C ILE A 30 -15.24 7.36 13.94
N SER A 31 -16.45 7.73 13.51
CA SER A 31 -17.63 7.82 14.38
C SER A 31 -17.96 6.49 15.07
N TYR A 32 -17.91 5.38 14.33
CA TYR A 32 -18.07 4.05 14.92
C TYR A 32 -17.00 3.75 15.98
N LEU A 33 -15.73 4.01 15.69
CA LEU A 33 -14.62 3.77 16.63
C LEU A 33 -14.76 4.66 17.88
N ALA A 34 -15.13 5.92 17.70
CA ALA A 34 -15.35 6.86 18.78
C ALA A 34 -16.44 6.35 19.74
N ASN A 35 -17.57 5.87 19.22
CA ASN A 35 -18.61 5.27 20.05
C ASN A 35 -18.15 3.98 20.72
N LYS A 36 -17.46 3.10 19.98
CA LYS A 36 -16.98 1.82 20.49
C LYS A 36 -16.02 2.00 21.67
N TYR A 37 -15.16 3.01 21.61
CA TYR A 37 -14.12 3.27 22.62
C TYR A 37 -14.46 4.43 23.56
N ASN A 38 -15.64 5.04 23.42
CA ASN A 38 -16.04 6.26 24.11
C ASN A 38 -14.95 7.36 24.02
N ALA A 39 -14.44 7.60 22.80
CA ALA A 39 -13.29 8.46 22.53
C ALA A 39 -13.69 9.79 21.87
N TYR A 40 -12.84 10.80 22.06
CA TYR A 40 -12.93 12.09 21.38
C TYR A 40 -12.54 11.96 19.91
N ILE A 41 -13.23 12.71 19.05
CA ILE A 41 -12.83 12.88 17.65
C ILE A 41 -12.16 14.24 17.51
N ILE A 42 -11.00 14.28 16.88
CA ILE A 42 -10.32 15.53 16.51
C ILE A 42 -10.29 15.61 14.99
N SER A 43 -11.02 16.55 14.39
CA SER A 43 -11.10 16.73 12.94
C SER A 43 -11.49 18.15 12.56
N ASN A 44 -11.18 18.59 11.35
CA ASN A 44 -11.75 19.82 10.77
C ASN A 44 -13.09 19.57 10.06
N ASP A 45 -13.48 18.30 9.91
CA ASP A 45 -14.69 17.92 9.21
C ASP A 45 -15.95 18.25 10.02
N SER A 46 -16.87 18.98 9.40
CA SER A 46 -18.13 19.36 10.02
C SER A 46 -19.13 18.21 10.16
N ASP A 47 -18.92 17.08 9.47
CA ASP A 47 -19.83 15.93 9.57
C ASP A 47 -19.91 15.36 10.99
N PHE A 48 -18.88 15.54 11.81
CA PHE A 48 -18.88 15.12 13.20
C PHE A 48 -19.79 15.95 14.12
N TYR A 49 -20.30 17.09 13.67
CA TYR A 49 -21.41 17.77 14.35
C TYR A 49 -22.74 17.03 14.18
N ILE A 50 -22.86 16.20 13.13
CA ILE A 50 -24.08 15.48 12.78
C ILE A 50 -24.01 14.04 13.30
N TYR A 51 -22.87 13.37 13.14
CA TYR A 51 -22.67 12.01 13.65
C TYR A 51 -22.95 11.94 15.15
N LYS A 52 -23.61 10.85 15.56
CA LYS A 52 -23.74 10.50 16.97
C LYS A 52 -22.37 10.05 17.48
N VAL A 53 -21.67 10.92 18.20
CA VAL A 53 -20.33 10.65 18.76
C VAL A 53 -20.26 11.17 20.19
N PRO A 54 -19.37 10.62 21.04
CA PRO A 54 -19.26 11.06 22.43
C PRO A 54 -18.93 12.55 22.53
N GLU A 55 -17.84 12.96 21.87
CA GLU A 55 -17.34 14.33 21.86
C GLU A 55 -16.52 14.56 20.58
N TYR A 56 -16.71 15.73 19.97
CA TYR A 56 -16.01 16.17 18.77
C TYR A 56 -15.28 17.49 19.05
N ILE A 57 -14.00 17.57 18.69
CA ILE A 57 -13.14 18.73 18.85
C ILE A 57 -12.72 19.18 17.46
N ASN A 58 -13.08 20.41 17.08
CA ASN A 58 -12.59 21.01 15.85
C ASN A 58 -11.12 21.41 16.02
N PHE A 59 -10.25 21.11 15.06
CA PHE A 59 -8.82 21.48 15.17
C PHE A 59 -8.62 22.99 15.38
N LYS A 60 -9.50 23.84 14.83
CA LYS A 60 -9.42 25.31 15.00
C LYS A 60 -9.72 25.76 16.42
N ASP A 61 -10.38 24.92 17.21
CA ASP A 61 -10.76 25.22 18.59
C ASP A 61 -9.70 24.77 19.60
N ILE A 62 -8.63 24.11 19.14
CA ILE A 62 -7.48 23.73 19.98
C ILE A 62 -6.55 24.95 20.11
N ILE A 63 -6.39 25.42 21.34
CA ILE A 63 -5.51 26.52 21.71
C ILE A 63 -4.29 25.94 22.40
N PHE A 64 -3.15 26.04 21.72
CA PHE A 64 -1.84 25.67 22.26
C PHE A 64 -1.26 26.83 23.09
N PRO A 65 -0.47 26.54 24.14
CA PRO A 65 0.20 27.58 24.91
C PRO A 65 1.23 28.33 24.05
N GLY A 66 1.31 29.65 24.21
CA GLY A 66 2.15 30.52 23.38
C GLY A 66 3.65 30.53 23.74
N ASN A 67 4.03 30.08 24.95
CA ASN A 67 5.42 29.94 25.38
C ASN A 67 5.56 28.82 26.42
N VAL A 68 6.51 27.90 26.18
CA VAL A 68 6.72 26.68 27.01
C VAL A 68 7.65 26.95 28.20
N GLU A 69 8.33 28.10 28.24
CA GLU A 69 9.44 28.32 29.18
C GLU A 69 9.01 28.67 30.63
N TYR A 70 7.78 29.15 30.87
CA TYR A 70 7.41 29.66 32.21
C TYR A 70 5.96 29.38 32.67
N GLU A 71 5.14 28.66 31.88
CA GLU A 71 3.76 28.32 32.25
C GLU A 71 3.51 26.81 32.19
N THR A 72 2.55 26.33 32.97
CA THR A 72 2.05 24.95 32.86
C THR A 72 1.54 24.70 31.45
N PHE A 73 2.06 23.66 30.78
CA PHE A 73 1.64 23.27 29.44
C PHE A 73 0.16 22.85 29.44
N GLU A 74 -0.73 23.80 29.16
CA GLU A 74 -2.18 23.62 29.14
C GLU A 74 -2.69 23.77 27.70
N ILE A 75 -3.24 22.69 27.15
CA ILE A 75 -3.97 22.72 25.87
C ILE A 75 -5.44 22.95 26.19
N LYS A 76 -6.01 24.04 25.69
CA LYS A 76 -7.44 24.35 25.83
C LYS A 76 -8.16 23.96 24.55
N TYR A 77 -9.38 23.46 24.67
CA TYR A 77 -10.19 23.12 23.51
C TYR A 77 -11.69 23.32 23.79
N TYR A 78 -12.47 23.53 22.73
CA TYR A 78 -13.92 23.38 22.77
C TYR A 78 -14.30 22.01 22.20
N SER A 79 -15.16 21.29 22.92
CA SER A 79 -15.76 20.06 22.43
C SER A 79 -17.26 20.23 22.22
N TYR A 80 -17.79 19.46 21.29
CA TYR A 80 -19.18 19.48 20.88
C TYR A 80 -19.74 18.08 20.89
N ASN A 81 -20.98 17.96 21.31
CA ASN A 81 -21.76 16.73 21.19
C ASN A 81 -23.01 17.01 20.34
N ASN A 82 -23.38 16.07 19.46
CA ASN A 82 -24.54 16.20 18.59
C ASN A 82 -25.84 16.50 19.37
N LYS A 83 -25.93 16.02 20.62
CA LYS A 83 -27.01 16.31 21.57
C LYS A 83 -27.18 17.79 21.86
N GLN A 84 -26.09 18.48 22.15
CA GLN A 84 -26.13 19.92 22.41
C GLN A 84 -26.69 20.67 21.20
N ILE A 85 -26.40 20.18 19.99
CA ILE A 85 -26.83 20.81 18.73
C ILE A 85 -28.31 20.56 18.48
N TYR A 86 -28.78 19.31 18.54
CA TYR A 86 -30.21 19.04 18.30
C TYR A 86 -31.08 19.66 19.39
N GLU A 87 -30.63 19.69 20.65
CA GLU A 87 -31.34 20.39 21.74
C GLU A 87 -31.36 21.90 21.51
N HIS A 88 -30.25 22.48 21.03
CA HIS A 88 -30.19 23.90 20.69
C HIS A 88 -31.16 24.27 19.55
N PHE A 89 -31.29 23.40 18.55
CA PHE A 89 -32.21 23.59 17.42
C PHE A 89 -33.66 23.16 17.72
N GLY A 90 -33.90 22.45 18.82
CA GLY A 90 -35.20 21.85 19.12
C GLY A 90 -35.56 20.68 18.19
N LEU A 91 -34.56 20.04 17.60
CA LEU A 91 -34.71 18.84 16.75
C LEU A 91 -34.63 17.56 17.58
N MET A 92 -35.08 16.45 17.00
CA MET A 92 -34.82 15.10 17.52
C MET A 92 -33.49 14.56 16.98
N GLU A 93 -32.88 13.64 17.71
CA GLU A 93 -31.61 13.01 17.31
C GLU A 93 -31.71 12.39 15.90
N GLU A 94 -32.81 11.70 15.60
CA GLU A 94 -33.05 11.02 14.32
C GLU A 94 -33.18 12.00 13.13
N MET A 95 -33.46 13.28 13.40
CA MET A 95 -33.57 14.32 12.39
C MET A 95 -32.21 14.89 11.98
N MET A 96 -31.16 14.67 12.77
CA MET A 96 -29.84 15.25 12.54
C MET A 96 -29.22 14.83 11.19
N PRO A 97 -29.26 13.54 10.78
CA PRO A 97 -28.84 13.14 9.44
C PRO A 97 -29.52 13.92 8.32
N ILE A 98 -30.85 14.12 8.41
CA ILE A 98 -31.62 14.87 7.41
C ILE A 98 -31.24 16.36 7.43
N PHE A 99 -31.02 16.91 8.62
CA PHE A 99 -30.52 18.28 8.79
C PHE A 99 -29.14 18.47 8.14
N GLY A 100 -28.19 17.57 8.37
CA GLY A 100 -26.87 17.58 7.73
C GLY A 100 -26.97 17.56 6.22
N SER A 101 -27.74 16.61 5.66
CA SER A 101 -27.95 16.52 4.21
C SER A 101 -28.57 17.79 3.59
N LEU A 102 -29.53 18.42 4.27
CA LEU A 102 -30.15 19.67 3.80
C LEU A 102 -29.27 20.91 4.03
N CYS A 103 -28.27 20.85 4.91
CA CYS A 103 -27.25 21.91 4.99
C CYS A 103 -26.32 21.88 3.78
N GLY A 104 -26.22 20.73 3.13
CA GLY A 104 -25.31 20.43 2.03
C GLY A 104 -24.09 19.66 2.54
N ASN A 105 -23.79 18.55 1.88
CA ASN A 105 -22.61 17.72 2.13
C ASN A 105 -22.11 17.10 0.82
N ASP A 106 -21.10 16.24 0.90
CA ASP A 106 -20.46 15.62 -0.27
C ASP A 106 -21.43 14.81 -1.15
N TYR A 107 -22.56 14.39 -0.59
CA TYR A 107 -23.63 13.71 -1.31
C TYR A 107 -24.63 14.72 -1.90
N VAL A 108 -25.15 15.64 -1.10
CA VAL A 108 -26.20 16.59 -1.51
C VAL A 108 -25.62 17.99 -1.67
N ASN A 109 -25.44 18.42 -2.92
CA ASN A 109 -25.15 19.82 -3.24
C ASN A 109 -26.44 20.56 -3.63
N LEU A 110 -26.98 21.37 -2.71
CA LEU A 110 -28.20 22.16 -2.97
C LEU A 110 -28.03 23.25 -4.04
N GLU A 111 -26.81 23.59 -4.46
CA GLU A 111 -26.59 24.46 -5.62
C GLU A 111 -27.04 23.81 -6.93
N HIS A 112 -27.08 22.48 -7.00
CA HIS A 112 -27.63 21.74 -8.13
C HIS A 112 -29.16 21.80 -8.17
N TYR A 113 -29.81 22.12 -7.05
CA TYR A 113 -31.26 22.22 -6.90
C TYR A 113 -31.66 23.66 -6.49
N LYS A 114 -31.37 24.64 -7.36
CA LYS A 114 -31.51 26.08 -7.05
C LYS A 114 -32.92 26.47 -6.62
N GLU A 115 -33.93 25.84 -7.21
CA GLU A 115 -35.35 26.03 -6.88
C GLU A 115 -35.62 25.59 -5.44
N LEU A 116 -35.13 24.40 -5.07
CA LEU A 116 -35.23 23.87 -3.71
C LEU A 116 -34.48 24.74 -2.71
N LYS A 117 -33.24 25.13 -3.01
CA LYS A 117 -32.47 26.03 -2.14
C LYS A 117 -33.18 27.36 -1.91
N THR A 118 -33.74 27.94 -2.98
CA THR A 118 -34.52 29.18 -2.91
C THR A 118 -35.80 28.99 -2.09
N TYR A 119 -36.49 27.87 -2.28
CA TYR A 119 -37.67 27.49 -1.53
C TYR A 119 -37.37 27.39 -0.03
N ILE A 120 -36.36 26.61 0.36
CA ILE A 120 -35.94 26.45 1.75
C ILE A 120 -35.55 27.80 2.34
N THR A 121 -34.74 28.60 1.65
CA THR A 121 -34.28 29.91 2.16
C THR A 121 -35.44 30.88 2.43
N ARG A 122 -36.53 30.77 1.65
CA ARG A 122 -37.74 31.60 1.80
C ARG A 122 -38.82 30.94 2.66
N TYR A 123 -38.58 29.73 3.15
CA TYR A 123 -39.57 28.93 3.84
C TYR A 123 -40.11 29.63 5.10
N LYS A 124 -41.43 29.68 5.22
CA LYS A 124 -42.14 30.23 6.38
C LYS A 124 -43.10 29.16 6.89
N SER A 125 -42.87 28.67 8.11
CA SER A 125 -43.82 27.79 8.77
C SER A 125 -45.07 28.56 9.22
N LYS A 126 -46.20 27.86 9.22
CA LYS A 126 -47.45 28.33 9.84
C LYS A 126 -47.40 28.24 11.37
N ILE A 127 -46.52 27.40 11.90
CA ILE A 127 -46.33 27.12 13.31
C ILE A 127 -45.17 27.97 13.84
N ILE A 128 -45.36 28.57 15.02
CA ILE A 128 -44.29 29.29 15.71
C ILE A 128 -43.58 28.31 16.64
N PHE A 129 -42.38 27.89 16.24
CA PHE A 129 -41.54 27.03 17.04
C PHE A 129 -40.71 27.84 18.06
N LYS A 130 -40.79 27.47 19.33
CA LYS A 130 -39.98 28.07 20.40
C LYS A 130 -38.51 27.70 20.22
N GLY A 131 -37.58 28.58 20.62
CA GLY A 131 -36.14 28.30 20.60
C GLY A 131 -35.42 28.64 19.29
N ILE A 132 -36.10 28.66 18.15
CA ILE A 132 -35.48 28.95 16.83
C ILE A 132 -34.82 30.34 16.76
N ASN A 133 -35.27 31.31 17.57
CA ASN A 133 -34.66 32.63 17.62
C ASN A 133 -33.21 32.64 18.14
N LYS A 134 -32.74 31.54 18.73
CA LYS A 134 -31.34 31.36 19.14
C LYS A 134 -30.40 31.11 17.95
N ILE A 135 -30.92 30.60 16.83
CA ILE A 135 -30.14 30.29 15.64
C ILE A 135 -29.80 31.59 14.89
N LYS A 136 -28.52 31.97 14.92
CA LYS A 136 -28.03 33.23 14.30
C LYS A 136 -28.06 33.17 12.77
N THR A 137 -27.64 32.04 12.20
CA THR A 137 -27.56 31.87 10.75
C THR A 137 -28.95 31.70 10.16
N GLN A 138 -29.39 32.64 9.32
CA GLN A 138 -30.73 32.61 8.71
C GLN A 138 -30.97 31.35 7.88
N TYR A 139 -29.95 30.85 7.19
CA TYR A 139 -30.07 29.64 6.39
C TYR A 139 -30.39 28.40 7.24
N PHE A 140 -29.58 28.10 8.26
CA PHE A 140 -29.84 27.00 9.18
C PHE A 140 -31.17 27.16 9.91
N LYS A 141 -31.51 28.39 10.32
CA LYS A 141 -32.82 28.71 10.89
C LYS A 141 -33.96 28.28 9.97
N ARG A 142 -33.84 28.49 8.67
CA ARG A 142 -34.88 28.10 7.69
C ARG A 142 -34.95 26.59 7.50
N ILE A 143 -33.82 25.89 7.44
CA ILE A 143 -33.78 24.42 7.40
C ILE A 143 -34.44 23.82 8.64
N VAL A 144 -34.11 24.33 9.84
CA VAL A 144 -34.72 23.85 11.09
C VAL A 144 -36.22 24.09 11.11
N ILE A 145 -36.70 25.27 10.69
CA ILE A 145 -38.14 25.55 10.56
C ILE A 145 -38.80 24.58 9.58
N PHE A 146 -38.16 24.32 8.44
CA PHE A 146 -38.65 23.41 7.42
C PHE A 146 -38.79 21.99 7.98
N LEU A 147 -37.73 21.45 8.59
CA LEU A 147 -37.73 20.10 9.17
C LEU A 147 -38.73 19.93 10.31
N LEU A 148 -38.86 20.93 11.19
CA LEU A 148 -39.87 20.88 12.26
C LEU A 148 -41.29 20.91 11.71
N GLN A 149 -41.54 21.64 10.61
CA GLN A 149 -42.84 21.59 9.95
C GLN A 149 -43.12 20.20 9.33
N MET A 150 -42.13 19.59 8.66
CA MET A 150 -42.26 18.22 8.13
C MET A 150 -42.57 17.23 9.26
N TYR A 151 -41.91 17.37 10.39
CA TYR A 151 -42.15 16.54 11.57
C TYR A 151 -43.55 16.71 12.17
N GLU A 152 -44.05 17.94 12.29
CA GLU A 152 -45.43 18.19 12.77
C GLU A 152 -46.48 17.66 11.79
N ASN A 153 -46.24 17.75 10.48
CA ASN A 153 -47.11 17.13 9.48
C ASN A 153 -47.16 15.60 9.65
N VAL A 154 -46.01 14.96 9.89
CA VAL A 154 -45.93 13.51 10.18
C VAL A 154 -46.74 13.15 11.43
N LYS A 155 -46.65 13.94 12.51
CA LYS A 155 -47.47 13.72 13.72
C LYS A 155 -48.96 13.80 13.43
N HIS A 156 -49.41 14.86 12.75
CA HIS A 156 -50.82 15.03 12.43
C HIS A 156 -51.36 13.89 11.55
N ASN A 157 -50.60 13.50 10.52
CA ASN A 157 -50.97 12.40 9.64
C ASN A 157 -51.03 11.05 10.39
N ASN A 158 -50.16 10.81 11.37
CA ASN A 158 -50.20 9.57 12.16
C ASN A 158 -51.42 9.51 13.08
N ILE A 159 -51.87 10.65 13.62
CA ILE A 159 -53.07 10.72 14.46
C ILE A 159 -54.32 10.46 13.61
N GLU A 160 -54.45 11.11 12.46
CA GLU A 160 -55.61 10.95 11.57
C GLU A 160 -55.69 9.55 10.92
N ASN A 161 -54.53 8.95 10.56
CA ASN A 161 -54.51 7.62 9.94
C ASN A 161 -54.80 6.48 10.93
N ASN A 162 -54.58 6.66 12.23
CA ASN A 162 -54.97 5.69 13.25
C ASN A 162 -56.50 5.62 13.42
N GLU A 163 -57.23 6.68 13.09
CA GLU A 163 -58.68 6.71 13.22
C GLU A 163 -59.42 6.27 11.95
N ASN A 164 -58.81 6.38 10.75
CA ASN A 164 -59.61 6.36 9.53
C ASN A 164 -59.24 5.46 8.36
N ASN A 165 -58.10 4.76 8.23
CA ASN A 165 -58.06 3.61 7.28
C ASN A 165 -56.76 2.79 7.15
N LYS A 166 -57.00 1.47 7.12
CA LYS A 166 -56.19 0.41 6.52
C LYS A 166 -56.44 0.27 5.00
N ILE A 167 -57.06 1.26 4.36
CA ILE A 167 -57.64 1.16 3.02
C ILE A 167 -57.14 2.34 2.16
N GLN A 168 -56.39 1.99 1.11
CA GLN A 168 -55.99 2.81 -0.06
C GLN A 168 -54.86 3.84 0.11
N ARG A 169 -53.60 3.37 0.16
CA ARG A 169 -52.48 4.07 -0.47
C ARG A 169 -52.15 3.40 -1.81
N ASN A 170 -52.98 3.62 -2.82
CA ASN A 170 -52.69 3.32 -4.23
C ASN A 170 -52.29 4.64 -4.92
N SER A 171 -51.11 5.19 -4.61
CA SER A 171 -50.53 6.29 -5.37
C SER A 171 -49.56 5.72 -6.40
N ASN A 172 -50.06 5.49 -7.62
CA ASN A 172 -49.32 4.93 -8.76
C ASN A 172 -48.37 5.94 -9.46
N ASN A 173 -47.68 6.81 -8.71
CA ASN A 173 -46.61 7.61 -9.32
C ASN A 173 -45.37 6.71 -9.47
N ILE A 174 -45.20 6.15 -10.67
CA ILE A 174 -44.14 5.18 -11.03
C ILE A 174 -42.71 5.74 -10.82
N ASN A 175 -42.56 7.05 -10.63
CA ASN A 175 -41.27 7.72 -10.60
C ASN A 175 -40.71 8.02 -9.19
N ASP A 176 -41.44 7.74 -8.10
CA ASP A 176 -40.96 8.00 -6.74
C ASP A 176 -40.26 6.78 -6.12
N ILE A 177 -39.15 7.01 -5.40
CA ILE A 177 -38.39 5.94 -4.74
C ILE A 177 -39.17 5.37 -3.56
N SER A 178 -39.28 4.05 -3.49
CA SER A 178 -39.87 3.36 -2.33
C SER A 178 -38.92 3.40 -1.12
N ILE A 179 -39.11 4.41 -0.26
CA ILE A 179 -38.37 4.59 1.01
C ILE A 179 -38.51 3.37 1.94
N SER A 180 -39.61 2.62 1.83
CA SER A 180 -39.85 1.42 2.65
C SER A 180 -38.75 0.35 2.53
N SER A 181 -38.08 0.28 1.37
CA SER A 181 -36.99 -0.68 1.09
C SER A 181 -35.69 -0.41 1.87
N TYR A 182 -35.58 0.73 2.54
CA TYR A 182 -34.38 1.15 3.26
C TYR A 182 -34.48 0.79 4.74
N GLU A 183 -34.20 -0.47 5.09
CA GLU A 183 -34.27 -1.00 6.47
C GLU A 183 -33.40 -0.24 7.48
N ASP A 184 -32.35 0.40 7.00
CA ASP A 184 -31.39 1.14 7.83
C ASP A 184 -31.86 2.54 8.22
N LEU A 185 -32.96 3.04 7.66
CA LEU A 185 -33.57 4.29 8.11
C LEU A 185 -34.54 4.01 9.26
N SER A 186 -34.52 4.84 10.31
CA SER A 186 -35.55 4.80 11.35
C SER A 186 -36.92 5.12 10.75
N ASN A 187 -38.00 4.59 11.35
CA ASN A 187 -39.36 4.87 10.88
C ASN A 187 -39.65 6.38 10.83
N LEU A 188 -39.12 7.13 11.80
CA LEU A 188 -39.28 8.59 11.82
C LEU A 188 -38.57 9.26 10.64
N GLN A 189 -37.34 8.85 10.32
CA GLN A 189 -36.61 9.37 9.16
C GLN A 189 -37.34 9.08 7.86
N LYS A 190 -37.87 7.87 7.70
CA LYS A 190 -38.65 7.48 6.51
C LYS A 190 -39.85 8.40 6.31
N LEU A 191 -40.64 8.60 7.38
CA LEU A 191 -41.83 9.45 7.34
C LEU A 191 -41.49 10.92 7.05
N ILE A 192 -40.41 11.44 7.64
CA ILE A 192 -39.96 12.81 7.37
C ILE A 192 -39.49 12.96 5.91
N LEU A 193 -38.75 11.99 5.39
CA LEU A 193 -38.30 11.99 3.99
C LEU A 193 -39.48 11.91 3.01
N GLU A 194 -40.48 11.07 3.30
CA GLU A 194 -41.72 11.00 2.52
C GLU A 194 -42.43 12.37 2.47
N GLU A 195 -42.53 13.06 3.62
CA GLU A 195 -43.15 14.38 3.68
C GLU A 195 -42.31 15.45 2.97
N ILE A 196 -40.98 15.40 3.06
CA ILE A 196 -40.08 16.27 2.28
C ILE A 196 -40.30 16.06 0.78
N PHE A 197 -40.36 14.81 0.31
CA PHE A 197 -40.56 14.51 -1.12
C PHE A 197 -41.91 15.00 -1.61
N LYS A 198 -42.95 14.83 -0.81
CA LYS A 198 -44.28 15.38 -1.09
C LYS A 198 -44.28 16.90 -1.18
N ASP A 199 -43.66 17.60 -0.22
CA ASP A 199 -43.63 19.06 -0.17
C ASP A 199 -42.80 19.66 -1.32
N THR A 200 -41.69 19.00 -1.67
CA THR A 200 -40.74 19.42 -2.71
C THR A 200 -41.11 18.96 -4.12
N HIS A 201 -42.11 18.09 -4.29
CA HIS A 201 -42.43 17.45 -5.57
C HIS A 201 -42.62 18.47 -6.70
N ASN A 202 -43.37 19.54 -6.47
CA ASN A 202 -43.65 20.55 -7.50
C ASN A 202 -42.59 21.65 -7.60
N ILE A 203 -41.57 21.63 -6.73
CA ILE A 203 -40.51 22.64 -6.69
C ILE A 203 -39.32 22.19 -7.52
N ILE A 204 -38.99 20.90 -7.46
CA ILE A 204 -37.88 20.31 -8.21
C ILE A 204 -38.37 19.92 -9.61
N GLU A 205 -37.62 20.31 -10.63
CA GLU A 205 -37.88 19.91 -12.02
C GLU A 205 -37.97 18.39 -12.14
N GLU A 206 -38.96 17.89 -12.90
CA GLU A 206 -39.30 16.47 -12.95
C GLU A 206 -38.09 15.54 -13.22
N LYS A 207 -37.21 15.94 -14.15
CA LYS A 207 -35.98 15.20 -14.48
C LYS A 207 -34.99 15.05 -13.33
N HIS A 208 -35.01 15.94 -12.33
CA HIS A 208 -34.08 15.95 -11.20
C HIS A 208 -34.68 15.35 -9.92
N ARG A 209 -35.98 15.01 -9.92
CA ARG A 209 -36.67 14.51 -8.72
C ARG A 209 -36.11 13.18 -8.23
N PHE A 210 -36.01 12.19 -9.11
CA PHE A 210 -35.49 10.87 -8.76
C PHE A 210 -34.06 10.94 -8.25
N GLU A 211 -33.22 11.73 -8.93
CA GLU A 211 -31.84 12.00 -8.53
C GLU A 211 -31.77 12.62 -7.13
N PHE A 212 -32.52 13.70 -6.89
CA PHE A 212 -32.57 14.35 -5.58
C PHE A 212 -33.03 13.38 -4.48
N GLN A 213 -34.10 12.61 -4.72
CA GLN A 213 -34.63 11.65 -3.75
C GLN A 213 -33.57 10.61 -3.38
N LYS A 214 -32.91 10.04 -4.40
CA LYS A 214 -31.86 9.02 -4.21
C LYS A 214 -30.69 9.59 -3.43
N THR A 215 -30.19 10.73 -3.85
CA THR A 215 -29.02 11.39 -3.25
C THR A 215 -29.30 11.84 -1.82
N LEU A 216 -30.50 12.38 -1.54
CA LEU A 216 -30.90 12.72 -0.18
C LEU A 216 -30.99 11.48 0.71
N ILE A 217 -31.60 10.40 0.23
CA ILE A 217 -31.67 9.13 0.98
C ILE A 217 -30.26 8.61 1.26
N ASP A 218 -29.40 8.52 0.25
CA ASP A 218 -28.05 7.98 0.43
C ASP A 218 -27.21 8.84 1.38
N SER A 219 -27.35 10.16 1.31
CA SER A 219 -26.75 11.12 2.25
C SER A 219 -27.21 10.91 3.70
N VAL A 220 -28.52 10.77 3.93
CA VAL A 220 -29.07 10.52 5.29
C VAL A 220 -28.54 9.22 5.86
N ARG A 221 -28.42 8.19 5.01
CA ARG A 221 -27.95 6.88 5.44
C ARG A 221 -26.45 6.83 5.72
N GLU A 222 -25.67 7.80 5.24
CA GLU A 222 -24.23 7.90 5.53
C GLU A 222 -23.98 8.17 7.02
N TYR A 223 -24.85 8.97 7.63
CA TYR A 223 -24.78 9.26 9.06
C TYR A 223 -25.28 8.12 9.96
N ASN A 224 -25.63 6.96 9.39
CA ASN A 224 -25.96 5.75 10.16
C ASN A 224 -24.77 4.76 10.21
N PRO A 225 -23.86 4.88 11.20
CA PRO A 225 -22.58 4.15 11.24
C PRO A 225 -22.74 2.63 11.28
N ASN A 226 -23.88 2.12 11.77
CA ASN A 226 -24.13 0.69 11.89
C ASN A 226 -24.33 0.01 10.53
N ARG A 227 -24.82 0.72 9.51
CA ARG A 227 -25.18 0.13 8.20
C ARG A 227 -23.99 -0.49 7.46
N LYS A 228 -22.91 0.27 7.28
CA LYS A 228 -21.79 -0.18 6.43
C LYS A 228 -21.00 -1.29 7.13
N ILE A 229 -20.77 -1.11 8.43
CA ILE A 229 -19.96 -2.03 9.23
C ILE A 229 -20.69 -3.34 9.50
N GLN A 230 -21.99 -3.33 9.83
CA GLN A 230 -22.75 -4.59 9.99
C GLN A 230 -22.97 -5.33 8.68
N LYS A 231 -23.15 -4.65 7.54
CA LYS A 231 -23.19 -5.35 6.24
C LYS A 231 -21.87 -6.01 5.91
N ILE A 232 -20.73 -5.43 6.30
CA ILE A 232 -19.40 -6.04 6.12
C ILE A 232 -19.21 -7.20 7.11
N ILE A 233 -19.50 -7.00 8.39
CA ILE A 233 -19.43 -8.06 9.41
C ILE A 233 -20.33 -9.25 9.03
N ASN A 234 -21.49 -8.99 8.45
CA ASN A 234 -22.45 -10.03 8.04
C ASN A 234 -22.17 -10.61 6.64
N LYS A 235 -21.51 -9.88 5.71
CA LYS A 235 -21.13 -10.39 4.37
C LYS A 235 -19.77 -11.09 4.35
N VAL A 236 -18.88 -10.78 5.29
CA VAL A 236 -17.71 -11.62 5.54
C VAL A 236 -18.27 -12.88 6.21
N ASP A 237 -18.73 -13.81 5.39
CA ASP A 237 -19.24 -15.12 5.79
C ASP A 237 -18.03 -15.95 6.28
N ILE A 238 -17.61 -15.59 7.50
CA ILE A 238 -16.54 -16.25 8.23
C ILE A 238 -16.85 -17.75 8.30
N ASP A 239 -18.11 -18.14 8.44
CA ASP A 239 -18.55 -19.54 8.51
C ASP A 239 -18.44 -20.29 7.17
N LYS A 240 -18.68 -19.63 6.02
CA LYS A 240 -18.44 -20.21 4.69
C LYS A 240 -16.96 -20.25 4.29
N LYS A 241 -16.14 -19.33 4.79
CA LYS A 241 -14.67 -19.41 4.64
C LYS A 241 -14.05 -20.44 5.59
N LEU A 242 -14.58 -20.60 6.80
CA LEU A 242 -14.21 -21.65 7.76
C LEU A 242 -14.61 -23.04 7.25
N SER A 243 -15.82 -23.22 6.71
CA SER A 243 -16.29 -24.53 6.21
C SER A 243 -15.57 -25.04 4.96
N LYS A 244 -14.89 -24.15 4.21
CA LYS A 244 -14.02 -24.49 3.07
C LYS A 244 -12.56 -24.68 3.42
N ASN A 245 -12.15 -24.38 4.66
CA ASN A 245 -10.76 -24.54 5.08
C ASN A 245 -10.44 -26.02 5.33
N LYS A 246 -9.62 -26.62 4.45
CA LYS A 246 -9.15 -28.02 4.55
C LYS A 246 -8.52 -28.34 5.92
N PHE A 247 -7.99 -27.33 6.61
CA PHE A 247 -7.33 -27.45 7.91
C PHE A 247 -8.32 -27.82 9.05
N LEU A 248 -9.58 -27.36 8.99
CA LEU A 248 -10.61 -27.67 10.00
C LEU A 248 -11.19 -29.08 9.84
N ARG A 249 -11.34 -29.58 8.61
CA ARG A 249 -11.73 -30.98 8.33
C ARG A 249 -10.68 -32.01 8.77
N MET A 250 -9.43 -31.59 8.93
CA MET A 250 -8.35 -32.44 9.39
C MET A 250 -8.50 -32.73 10.90
N ASN A 251 -8.98 -31.76 11.68
CA ASN A 251 -9.11 -31.88 13.13
C ASN A 251 -10.26 -32.82 13.55
N GLU A 252 -11.42 -32.75 12.87
CA GLU A 252 -12.56 -33.64 13.14
C GLU A 252 -12.21 -35.12 12.85
N LYS A 253 -11.54 -35.40 11.72
CA LYS A 253 -11.07 -36.75 11.38
C LYS A 253 -9.94 -37.26 12.26
N ILE A 254 -9.06 -36.39 12.75
CA ILE A 254 -7.97 -36.76 13.65
C ILE A 254 -8.52 -37.09 15.05
N LEU A 255 -9.50 -36.33 15.54
CA LEU A 255 -10.22 -36.66 16.77
C LEU A 255 -11.01 -37.96 16.62
N GLU A 256 -11.76 -38.14 15.52
CA GLU A 256 -12.43 -39.42 15.25
C GLU A 256 -11.45 -40.60 15.15
N LEU A 257 -10.27 -40.44 14.53
CA LEU A 257 -9.19 -41.44 14.51
C LEU A 257 -8.53 -41.67 15.88
N TYR A 258 -8.45 -40.64 16.72
CA TYR A 258 -7.92 -40.69 18.09
C TYR A 258 -8.86 -41.45 19.02
N TYR A 259 -10.17 -41.29 18.86
CA TYR A 259 -11.18 -42.04 19.60
C TYR A 259 -11.42 -43.45 19.02
N SER A 260 -11.52 -43.62 17.70
CA SER A 260 -11.88 -44.92 17.09
C SER A 260 -10.80 -45.99 17.12
N ASN A 261 -9.52 -45.64 17.30
CA ASN A 261 -8.40 -46.60 17.33
C ASN A 261 -7.92 -46.95 18.74
N SER A 262 -8.62 -46.57 19.80
CA SER A 262 -8.02 -46.56 21.13
C SER A 262 -8.67 -47.51 22.13
N GLU A 263 -8.09 -48.69 22.28
CA GLU A 263 -8.20 -49.44 23.54
C GLU A 263 -7.35 -48.80 24.66
N LEU A 264 -6.45 -47.85 24.38
CA LEU A 264 -5.64 -47.10 25.36
C LEU A 264 -5.09 -45.77 24.77
N PRO A 265 -5.54 -44.58 25.23
CA PRO A 265 -4.65 -43.40 25.23
C PRO A 265 -4.87 -42.36 26.38
N ILE A 266 -6.06 -42.23 26.98
CA ILE A 266 -6.32 -41.23 28.04
C ILE A 266 -5.61 -41.62 29.34
N LYS A 267 -5.53 -42.93 29.63
CA LYS A 267 -4.92 -43.45 30.87
C LYS A 267 -3.44 -43.12 30.97
N ASP A 268 -2.71 -43.10 29.85
CA ASP A 268 -1.26 -42.82 29.81
C ASP A 268 -0.96 -41.33 29.96
N HIS A 269 -1.77 -40.45 29.33
CA HIS A 269 -1.65 -39.00 29.49
C HIS A 269 -1.99 -38.56 30.92
N VAL A 270 -3.08 -39.10 31.49
CA VAL A 270 -3.43 -38.83 32.89
C VAL A 270 -2.37 -39.39 33.83
N SER A 271 -1.84 -40.59 33.57
CA SER A 271 -0.74 -41.16 34.38
C SER A 271 0.53 -40.32 34.35
N GLN A 272 0.87 -39.72 33.20
CA GLN A 272 2.02 -38.84 33.07
C GLN A 272 1.83 -37.52 33.82
N ILE A 273 0.69 -36.85 33.63
CA ILE A 273 0.37 -35.63 34.38
C ILE A 273 0.37 -35.92 35.89
N THR A 274 -0.18 -37.06 36.31
CA THR A 274 -0.14 -37.45 37.72
C THR A 274 1.28 -37.70 38.22
N ASN A 275 2.19 -38.20 37.38
CA ASN A 275 3.60 -38.39 37.75
C ASN A 275 4.34 -37.06 37.88
N ASP A 276 4.06 -36.08 37.01
CA ASP A 276 4.63 -34.74 37.09
C ASP A 276 4.24 -34.02 38.39
N PHE A 277 3.11 -34.42 39.00
CA PHE A 277 2.62 -33.94 40.30
C PHE A 277 2.94 -34.86 41.51
N GLY A 278 3.87 -35.81 41.36
CA GLY A 278 4.26 -36.68 42.48
C GLY A 278 3.24 -37.78 42.80
N SER A 279 2.64 -38.37 41.75
CA SER A 279 1.73 -39.52 41.80
C SER A 279 0.33 -39.22 42.34
N PHE A 280 -0.28 -38.11 41.91
CA PHE A 280 -1.70 -37.83 42.21
C PHE A 280 -2.61 -38.95 41.67
N SER A 281 -3.72 -39.25 42.35
CA SER A 281 -4.80 -40.02 41.73
C SER A 281 -5.58 -39.13 40.74
N VAL A 282 -6.34 -39.72 39.82
CA VAL A 282 -7.21 -38.98 38.90
C VAL A 282 -8.19 -38.09 39.67
N ASP A 283 -8.77 -38.62 40.76
CA ASP A 283 -9.68 -37.85 41.62
C ASP A 283 -8.96 -36.69 42.33
N GLN A 284 -7.71 -36.90 42.75
CA GLN A 284 -6.89 -35.81 43.32
C GLN A 284 -6.59 -34.74 42.27
N LEU A 285 -6.34 -35.11 41.01
CA LEU A 285 -6.10 -34.17 39.92
C LEU A 285 -7.36 -33.35 39.59
N ILE A 286 -8.50 -34.03 39.48
CA ILE A 286 -9.83 -33.42 39.29
C ILE A 286 -10.10 -32.40 40.40
N ASN A 287 -9.92 -32.80 41.66
CA ASN A 287 -10.17 -31.93 42.81
C ASN A 287 -9.13 -30.79 42.92
N HIS A 288 -7.87 -31.03 42.57
CA HIS A 288 -6.81 -30.04 42.70
C HIS A 288 -6.96 -28.90 41.68
N PHE A 289 -7.43 -29.22 40.47
CA PHE A 289 -7.64 -28.24 39.40
C PHE A 289 -9.11 -27.86 39.20
N ASN A 290 -10.03 -28.31 40.06
CA ASN A 290 -11.48 -28.13 39.88
C ASN A 290 -11.97 -28.54 38.47
N LEU A 291 -11.40 -29.60 37.91
CA LEU A 291 -11.87 -30.15 36.62
C LEU A 291 -13.15 -30.96 36.83
N THR A 292 -13.97 -31.09 35.81
CA THR A 292 -15.10 -32.03 35.80
C THR A 292 -14.72 -33.26 34.97
N LYS A 293 -15.50 -34.35 35.08
CA LYS A 293 -15.34 -35.51 34.21
C LYS A 293 -15.43 -35.16 32.72
N ASP A 294 -16.16 -34.08 32.38
CA ASP A 294 -16.32 -33.62 31.00
C ASP A 294 -15.12 -32.82 30.49
N THR A 295 -14.47 -32.03 31.36
CA THR A 295 -13.33 -31.19 30.99
C THR A 295 -11.99 -31.93 31.05
N LEU A 296 -11.92 -33.02 31.82
CA LEU A 296 -10.69 -33.80 32.02
C LEU A 296 -10.08 -34.35 30.71
N PRO A 297 -10.85 -34.91 29.76
CA PRO A 297 -10.27 -35.40 28.50
C PRO A 297 -9.69 -34.29 27.62
N ILE A 298 -10.34 -33.12 27.62
CA ILE A 298 -9.86 -31.93 26.89
C ILE A 298 -8.56 -31.43 27.53
N PHE A 299 -8.53 -31.33 28.86
CA PHE A 299 -7.34 -30.97 29.63
C PHE A 299 -6.19 -31.93 29.34
N ALA A 300 -6.41 -33.24 29.41
CA ALA A 300 -5.41 -34.26 29.11
C ALA A 300 -4.87 -34.16 27.66
N SER A 301 -5.74 -33.85 26.69
CA SER A 301 -5.33 -33.69 25.28
C SER A 301 -4.45 -32.47 25.04
N LEU A 302 -4.74 -31.36 25.73
CA LEU A 302 -3.99 -30.10 25.61
C LEU A 302 -2.63 -30.18 26.33
N CYS A 303 -2.50 -31.10 27.29
CA CYS A 303 -1.31 -31.34 28.09
C CYS A 303 -0.33 -32.38 27.49
N GLY A 304 -0.52 -32.79 26.24
CA GLY A 304 0.14 -33.96 25.61
C GLY A 304 1.68 -34.04 25.67
N ASN A 305 2.22 -35.25 25.46
CA ASN A 305 3.61 -35.66 25.69
C ASN A 305 4.58 -35.28 24.54
N ASP A 306 5.80 -34.80 24.87
CA ASP A 306 6.90 -34.54 23.93
C ASP A 306 7.29 -35.73 23.03
N LYS A 307 6.98 -36.97 23.45
CA LYS A 307 7.36 -38.21 22.75
C LYS A 307 6.36 -38.69 21.69
N LEU A 308 5.14 -38.17 21.67
CA LEU A 308 4.14 -38.51 20.66
C LEU A 308 3.84 -37.26 19.83
N LYS A 309 4.46 -37.17 18.64
CA LYS A 309 4.19 -36.11 17.64
C LYS A 309 2.77 -36.23 17.10
N ILE A 310 1.78 -35.87 17.90
CA ILE A 310 0.38 -35.81 17.51
C ILE A 310 0.17 -34.40 16.92
N THR A 311 0.62 -34.24 15.67
CA THR A 311 0.49 -33.04 14.82
C THR A 311 1.29 -31.79 15.21
N GLU A 312 1.68 -30.99 14.21
CA GLU A 312 2.35 -29.67 14.40
C GLU A 312 1.55 -28.72 15.31
N PHE A 313 0.22 -28.86 15.34
CA PHE A 313 -0.70 -28.06 16.15
C PHE A 313 -0.48 -28.22 17.66
N SER A 314 -0.27 -29.45 18.16
CA SER A 314 0.01 -29.73 19.58
C SER A 314 1.31 -29.05 20.04
N ARG A 315 2.32 -29.00 19.16
CA ARG A 315 3.63 -28.45 19.48
C ARG A 315 3.60 -26.93 19.53
N ASP A 316 2.94 -26.29 18.58
CA ASP A 316 2.78 -24.83 18.56
C ASP A 316 1.93 -24.33 19.74
N PHE A 317 0.90 -25.09 20.11
CA PHE A 317 0.07 -24.80 21.28
C PHE A 317 0.85 -24.94 22.60
N GLN A 318 1.70 -25.95 22.73
CA GLN A 318 2.57 -26.08 23.91
C GLN A 318 3.61 -24.96 23.97
N ASN A 319 4.30 -24.69 22.85
CA ASN A 319 5.25 -23.59 22.73
C ASN A 319 4.61 -22.24 23.08
N HIS A 320 3.31 -22.06 22.77
CA HIS A 320 2.54 -20.86 23.11
C HIS A 320 2.44 -20.65 24.63
N PHE A 321 1.94 -21.63 25.39
CA PHE A 321 1.86 -21.50 26.85
C PHE A 321 3.25 -21.46 27.50
N TYR A 322 4.24 -22.17 26.96
CA TYR A 322 5.64 -22.06 27.39
C TYR A 322 6.20 -20.65 27.19
N SER A 323 5.84 -19.96 26.10
CA SER A 323 6.30 -18.59 25.85
C SER A 323 5.68 -17.58 26.83
N ILE A 324 4.43 -17.76 27.24
CA ILE A 324 3.75 -16.89 28.21
C ILE A 324 4.45 -16.97 29.58
N LEU A 325 4.82 -18.17 30.02
CA LEU A 325 5.50 -18.36 31.32
C LEU A 325 6.95 -17.85 31.31
N LYS A 326 7.60 -17.83 30.14
CA LYS A 326 8.99 -17.37 29.98
C LYS A 326 9.10 -15.84 29.99
N ASP A 327 8.07 -15.14 29.53
CA ASP A 327 8.01 -13.67 29.56
C ASP A 327 7.72 -13.13 30.99
N GLU A 328 7.11 -13.93 31.87
CA GLU A 328 6.82 -13.53 33.27
C GLU A 328 7.97 -13.84 34.24
N ASN A 329 8.83 -14.83 33.94
CA ASN A 329 9.97 -15.22 34.79
C ASN A 329 11.31 -15.04 34.05
N ASN A 330 12.02 -13.94 34.35
CA ASN A 330 13.30 -13.61 33.71
C ASN A 330 14.39 -14.68 33.94
N ASN A 331 14.92 -15.21 32.82
CA ASN A 331 16.28 -15.73 32.59
C ASN A 331 16.80 -16.98 33.33
N ASN A 332 15.97 -17.95 33.73
CA ASN A 332 16.47 -19.28 34.10
C ASN A 332 15.97 -20.40 33.16
N ASN A 333 16.91 -21.09 32.51
CA ASN A 333 16.65 -22.15 31.52
C ASN A 333 16.31 -23.54 32.14
N ARG A 334 15.85 -23.59 33.40
CA ARG A 334 15.33 -24.83 34.01
C ARG A 334 13.96 -24.56 34.62
N MET A 335 12.95 -25.27 34.13
CA MET A 335 11.64 -25.31 34.77
C MET A 335 11.78 -25.96 36.14
N ASP A 336 11.42 -25.24 37.20
CA ASP A 336 11.12 -25.85 38.48
C ASP A 336 9.65 -26.33 38.49
N SER A 337 9.29 -27.12 39.51
CA SER A 337 7.93 -27.64 39.69
C SER A 337 6.87 -26.55 39.83
N GLY A 338 7.25 -25.31 40.17
CA GLY A 338 6.34 -24.16 40.26
C GLY A 338 5.91 -23.68 38.87
N SER A 339 6.86 -23.52 37.95
CA SER A 339 6.58 -23.10 36.57
C SER A 339 5.70 -24.09 35.80
N MET A 340 5.84 -25.38 36.09
CA MET A 340 5.00 -26.44 35.51
C MET A 340 3.58 -26.42 36.10
N TYR A 341 3.44 -26.10 37.38
CA TYR A 341 2.12 -25.94 38.00
C TYR A 341 1.33 -24.76 37.40
N ASP A 342 1.98 -23.62 37.19
CA ASP A 342 1.34 -22.45 36.57
C ASP A 342 0.93 -22.71 35.11
N TYR A 343 1.71 -23.50 34.37
CA TYR A 343 1.35 -24.00 33.05
C TYR A 343 0.00 -24.74 33.06
N TYR A 344 -0.11 -25.77 33.91
CA TYR A 344 -1.32 -26.57 33.99
C TYR A 344 -2.51 -25.76 34.51
N ARG A 345 -2.31 -24.90 35.51
CA ARG A 345 -3.35 -24.00 36.03
C ARG A 345 -3.90 -23.06 34.94
N ASN A 346 -3.05 -22.53 34.06
CA ASN A 346 -3.50 -21.62 33.01
C ASN A 346 -4.29 -22.35 31.91
N ILE A 347 -3.93 -23.60 31.58
CA ILE A 347 -4.73 -24.45 30.69
C ILE A 347 -6.11 -24.73 31.31
N VAL A 348 -6.16 -25.02 32.61
CA VAL A 348 -7.42 -25.25 33.33
C VAL A 348 -8.31 -24.01 33.30
N ASN A 349 -7.78 -22.84 33.65
CA ASN A 349 -8.52 -21.58 33.62
C ASN A 349 -9.10 -21.29 32.22
N PHE A 350 -8.32 -21.57 31.17
CA PHE A 350 -8.77 -21.42 29.80
C PHE A 350 -9.93 -22.36 29.46
N ILE A 351 -9.84 -23.64 29.85
CA ILE A 351 -10.90 -24.62 29.63
C ILE A 351 -12.16 -24.26 30.43
N SER A 352 -12.00 -23.86 31.69
CA SER A 352 -13.12 -23.48 32.57
C SER A 352 -13.86 -22.25 32.04
N ASN A 353 -13.16 -21.21 31.58
CA ASN A 353 -13.79 -20.04 30.97
C ASN A 353 -14.62 -20.41 29.74
N ILE A 354 -14.14 -21.34 28.91
CA ILE A 354 -14.87 -21.81 27.72
C ILE A 354 -16.08 -22.64 28.14
N TYR A 355 -15.94 -23.50 29.15
CA TYR A 355 -17.03 -24.28 29.71
C TYR A 355 -18.13 -23.37 30.26
N ASP A 356 -17.78 -22.38 31.08
CA ASP A 356 -18.71 -21.43 31.68
C ASP A 356 -19.44 -20.62 30.60
N THR A 357 -18.72 -20.17 29.57
CA THR A 357 -19.32 -19.47 28.42
C THR A 357 -20.36 -20.35 27.70
N ILE A 358 -20.11 -21.66 27.56
CA ILE A 358 -21.07 -22.59 26.96
C ILE A 358 -22.29 -22.78 27.88
N GLN A 359 -22.08 -22.88 29.20
CA GLN A 359 -23.19 -23.02 30.14
C GLN A 359 -24.06 -21.76 30.19
N MET A 360 -23.47 -20.57 30.13
CA MET A 360 -24.22 -19.31 30.05
C MET A 360 -25.05 -19.24 28.77
N GLU A 361 -24.49 -19.61 27.62
CA GLU A 361 -25.23 -19.66 26.34
C GLU A 361 -26.37 -20.69 26.32
N LYS A 362 -26.23 -21.80 27.06
CA LYS A 362 -27.32 -22.78 27.24
C LYS A 362 -28.45 -22.21 28.09
N ASN A 363 -28.11 -21.50 29.16
CA ASN A 363 -29.09 -20.88 30.06
C ASN A 363 -29.88 -19.75 29.37
N ASP A 364 -29.25 -18.98 28.48
CA ASP A 364 -29.91 -17.88 27.76
C ASP A 364 -30.90 -18.33 26.68
N LYS A 365 -30.78 -19.57 26.19
CA LYS A 365 -31.58 -20.07 25.05
C LYS A 365 -32.91 -20.73 25.41
N ASN A 366 -33.24 -20.97 26.70
CA ASN A 366 -34.47 -21.68 27.11
C ASN A 366 -34.72 -22.99 26.31
N GLU A 367 -33.66 -23.68 25.88
CA GLU A 367 -33.78 -24.94 25.15
C GLU A 367 -33.96 -26.09 26.16
N ASN A 368 -35.21 -26.45 26.43
CA ASN A 368 -35.58 -27.66 27.19
C ASN A 368 -35.46 -28.97 26.36
N GLU A 369 -34.91 -28.93 25.14
CA GLU A 369 -34.82 -30.12 24.25
C GLU A 369 -33.48 -30.88 24.31
N LEU A 370 -32.57 -30.52 25.22
CA LEU A 370 -31.44 -31.39 25.57
C LEU A 370 -31.80 -32.20 26.82
N GLU A 371 -32.79 -33.08 26.70
CA GLU A 371 -32.98 -34.15 27.68
C GLU A 371 -31.68 -34.96 27.76
N LEU A 372 -31.08 -34.99 28.96
CA LEU A 372 -30.04 -35.96 29.31
C LEU A 372 -30.67 -37.35 29.24
N HIS A 373 -30.75 -37.94 28.05
CA HIS A 373 -30.78 -39.38 27.95
C HIS A 373 -29.51 -39.88 28.62
N GLU A 374 -29.70 -40.77 29.60
CA GLU A 374 -28.68 -41.53 30.29
C GLU A 374 -27.74 -42.13 29.24
N TYR A 375 -26.64 -41.43 28.97
CA TYR A 375 -25.74 -41.78 27.89
C TYR A 375 -24.92 -42.96 28.36
N VAL A 376 -25.26 -44.15 27.86
CA VAL A 376 -24.37 -45.30 27.91
C VAL A 376 -23.13 -44.90 27.11
N TYR A 377 -21.96 -44.95 27.75
CA TYR A 377 -20.67 -44.74 27.09
C TYR A 377 -20.54 -45.79 25.97
N GLU A 378 -20.94 -45.44 24.74
CA GLU A 378 -20.44 -46.13 23.56
C GLU A 378 -18.99 -45.67 23.41
N GLU A 379 -18.05 -46.61 23.55
CA GLU A 379 -16.64 -46.36 23.26
C GLU A 379 -16.53 -45.65 21.90
N ASN A 380 -15.90 -44.48 21.89
CA ASN A 380 -15.40 -43.76 20.70
C ASN A 380 -16.24 -42.61 20.10
N LYS A 381 -17.15 -41.96 20.85
CA LYS A 381 -17.78 -40.68 20.43
C LYS A 381 -17.60 -39.56 21.44
N LEU A 382 -17.25 -38.36 20.97
CA LEU A 382 -17.22 -37.13 21.78
C LEU A 382 -18.63 -36.80 22.28
N SER A 383 -18.77 -36.37 23.55
CA SER A 383 -20.05 -35.83 24.01
C SER A 383 -20.39 -34.53 23.26
N PRO A 384 -21.69 -34.19 23.10
CA PRO A 384 -22.09 -32.92 22.47
C PRO A 384 -21.42 -31.70 23.11
N LEU A 385 -21.22 -31.74 24.43
CA LEU A 385 -20.51 -30.69 25.17
C LEU A 385 -19.03 -30.61 24.79
N GLN A 386 -18.35 -31.75 24.66
CA GLN A 386 -16.96 -31.80 24.24
C GLN A 386 -16.77 -31.32 22.79
N LYS A 387 -17.72 -31.60 21.90
CA LYS A 387 -17.70 -31.08 20.52
C LYS A 387 -17.81 -29.55 20.49
N MET A 388 -18.76 -28.98 21.26
CA MET A 388 -18.92 -27.53 21.40
C MET A 388 -17.69 -26.86 22.03
N MET A 389 -17.09 -27.50 23.05
CA MET A 389 -15.86 -27.00 23.68
C MET A 389 -14.69 -26.98 22.69
N ASN A 390 -14.49 -28.04 21.91
CA ASN A 390 -13.44 -28.08 20.90
C ASN A 390 -13.60 -27.01 19.82
N GLU A 391 -14.81 -26.79 19.32
CA GLU A 391 -15.08 -25.74 18.33
C GLU A 391 -14.75 -24.35 18.87
N LYS A 392 -15.13 -24.06 20.13
CA LYS A 392 -14.81 -22.78 20.79
C LYS A 392 -13.31 -22.62 21.10
N ILE A 393 -12.64 -23.69 21.54
CA ILE A 393 -11.20 -23.72 21.79
C ILE A 393 -10.44 -23.38 20.49
N VAL A 394 -10.77 -24.04 19.38
CA VAL A 394 -10.13 -23.80 18.08
C VAL A 394 -10.38 -22.36 17.61
N LYS A 395 -11.60 -21.84 17.77
CA LYS A 395 -11.96 -20.46 17.39
C LYS A 395 -11.19 -19.41 18.21
N ASN A 396 -11.05 -19.62 19.53
CA ASN A 396 -10.31 -18.70 20.41
C ASN A 396 -8.80 -18.74 20.15
N ILE A 397 -8.21 -19.93 19.96
CA ILE A 397 -6.78 -20.08 19.67
C ILE A 397 -6.41 -19.44 18.33
N PHE A 398 -7.23 -19.63 17.29
CA PHE A 398 -6.99 -19.05 15.97
C PHE A 398 -7.01 -17.52 16.00
N ASN A 399 -7.95 -16.93 16.75
CA ASN A 399 -8.03 -15.49 16.93
C ASN A 399 -6.82 -14.93 17.70
N ASP A 400 -6.32 -15.65 18.71
CA ASP A 400 -5.14 -15.22 19.47
C ASP A 400 -3.83 -15.38 18.67
N HIS A 401 -3.71 -16.42 17.82
CA HIS A 401 -2.56 -16.61 16.92
C HIS A 401 -2.47 -15.52 15.84
N LEU A 402 -3.58 -15.11 15.24
CA LEU A 402 -3.63 -13.98 14.31
C LEU A 402 -3.20 -12.67 14.98
N LYS A 403 -3.68 -12.45 16.22
CA LYS A 403 -3.33 -11.28 17.02
C LYS A 403 -1.85 -11.27 17.40
N LYS A 404 -1.26 -12.41 17.77
CA LYS A 404 0.16 -12.53 18.14
C LYS A 404 1.10 -12.55 16.95
N PHE A 405 0.72 -13.11 15.80
CA PHE A 405 1.47 -12.95 14.55
C PHE A 405 1.62 -11.46 14.22
N TYR A 406 0.52 -10.71 14.33
CA TYR A 406 0.52 -9.27 14.14
C TYR A 406 1.41 -8.53 15.15
N ILE A 407 1.30 -8.84 16.44
CA ILE A 407 2.11 -8.22 17.51
C ILE A 407 3.61 -8.59 17.41
N SER A 408 3.95 -9.82 17.02
CA SER A 408 5.33 -10.28 16.83
C SER A 408 5.98 -9.58 15.64
N VAL A 409 5.26 -9.47 14.52
CA VAL A 409 5.70 -8.69 13.34
C VAL A 409 5.91 -7.22 13.73
N GLN A 410 4.98 -6.63 14.48
CA GLN A 410 5.06 -5.25 14.95
C GLN A 410 6.25 -5.02 15.91
N ARG A 411 6.51 -5.92 16.86
CA ARG A 411 7.62 -5.82 17.82
C ARG A 411 9.00 -5.99 17.17
N LYS A 412 9.14 -6.95 16.26
CA LYS A 412 10.40 -7.18 15.53
C LYS A 412 10.72 -6.00 14.61
N PHE A 413 9.71 -5.45 13.95
CA PHE A 413 9.85 -4.28 13.10
C PHE A 413 10.19 -3.02 13.91
N SER A 414 9.51 -2.79 15.04
CA SER A 414 9.76 -1.64 15.94
C SER A 414 11.17 -1.65 16.56
N LYS A 415 11.71 -2.82 16.91
CA LYS A 415 13.06 -2.95 17.48
C LYS A 415 14.17 -2.68 16.45
N ALA A 416 13.96 -3.12 15.21
CA ALA A 416 14.87 -2.84 14.09
C ALA A 416 14.87 -1.35 13.75
N LEU A 417 13.70 -0.71 13.75
CA LEU A 417 13.57 0.69 13.35
C LEU A 417 14.06 1.67 14.42
N ASN A 418 13.78 1.44 15.71
CA ASN A 418 14.31 2.27 16.80
C ASN A 418 15.84 2.32 16.80
N LYS A 419 16.49 1.22 16.42
CA LYS A 419 17.94 1.17 16.27
C LYS A 419 18.43 2.02 15.09
N SER A 420 17.75 1.95 13.95
CA SER A 420 18.06 2.78 12.77
C SER A 420 17.87 4.27 13.02
N VAL A 421 16.87 4.67 13.82
CA VAL A 421 16.61 6.07 14.19
C VAL A 421 17.68 6.61 15.15
N ILE A 422 18.11 5.81 16.14
CA ILE A 422 19.24 6.17 17.02
C ILE A 422 20.53 6.36 16.21
N GLU A 423 20.80 5.49 15.24
CA GLU A 423 21.97 5.60 14.35
C GLU A 423 21.87 6.81 13.41
N TYR A 424 20.69 7.10 12.86
CA TYR A 424 20.45 8.28 12.01
C TYR A 424 20.67 9.60 12.77
N ASN A 425 20.14 9.72 13.99
CA ASN A 425 20.31 10.94 14.79
C ASN A 425 21.78 11.16 15.19
N LYS A 426 22.54 10.08 15.37
CA LYS A 426 23.97 10.14 15.66
C LYS A 426 24.81 10.64 14.48
N ILE A 427 24.35 10.41 13.25
CA ILE A 427 25.05 10.83 12.02
C ILE A 427 24.81 12.31 11.70
N PHE A 428 23.62 12.83 12.01
CA PHE A 428 23.19 14.15 11.52
C PHE A 428 23.10 15.25 12.59
N TYR A 429 23.03 14.90 13.88
CA TYR A 429 22.87 15.88 14.96
C TYR A 429 24.03 15.91 15.97
N GLU A 430 24.98 14.98 15.91
CA GLU A 430 26.27 15.14 16.60
C GLU A 430 27.21 15.96 15.68
N GLU A 431 27.34 17.27 15.94
CA GLU A 431 28.22 18.15 15.17
C GLU A 431 29.70 17.67 15.20
N PRO A 432 30.45 17.78 14.09
CA PRO A 432 31.87 17.47 14.06
C PRO A 432 32.66 18.57 14.79
N ASN A 433 32.77 18.45 16.11
CA ASN A 433 33.46 19.43 16.97
C ASN A 433 35.00 19.43 16.86
N ASN A 434 35.61 18.81 15.84
CA ASN A 434 37.06 18.80 15.68
C ASN A 434 37.48 18.91 14.21
N MET A 435 37.35 20.10 13.61
CA MET A 435 38.10 20.40 12.38
C MET A 435 38.52 21.87 12.20
N ASN A 436 38.67 22.64 13.29
CA ASN A 436 39.23 23.99 13.24
C ASN A 436 40.37 24.19 14.26
N SER A 437 41.51 23.54 14.04
CA SER A 437 42.77 23.95 14.70
C SER A 437 44.02 23.61 13.87
N PHE A 438 44.10 24.14 12.66
CA PHE A 438 45.39 24.30 11.95
C PHE A 438 45.37 25.62 11.18
N ASN A 439 45.63 26.72 11.90
CA ASN A 439 46.35 27.93 11.46
C ASN A 439 45.96 29.14 12.31
N LYS A 440 46.80 29.49 13.30
CA LYS A 440 47.25 30.88 13.53
C LYS A 440 48.29 30.94 14.66
N THR A 441 49.43 31.53 14.31
CA THR A 441 50.56 31.91 15.13
C THR A 441 50.31 33.20 15.92
N ASN A 442 50.92 33.26 17.11
CA ASN A 442 51.46 34.41 17.88
C ASN A 442 50.59 35.68 18.08
N ASN A 443 50.17 35.96 19.33
CA ASN A 443 50.87 36.88 20.26
C ASN A 443 50.07 37.20 21.56
N GLU A 444 50.82 37.29 22.66
CA GLU A 444 50.67 38.13 23.87
C GLU A 444 49.54 37.92 24.93
N ASN A 445 49.99 37.34 26.06
CA ASN A 445 50.01 37.88 27.44
C ASN A 445 48.73 38.17 28.28
N LYS A 446 48.73 37.47 29.44
CA LYS A 446 48.49 37.89 30.84
C LYS A 446 47.13 37.61 31.54
N ASN A 447 47.25 36.73 32.53
CA ASN A 447 46.72 36.77 33.91
C ASN A 447 45.22 36.60 34.18
N LYS A 448 44.83 35.45 34.76
CA LYS A 448 44.47 35.32 36.20
C LYS A 448 44.14 33.86 36.59
N SER A 449 44.28 33.62 37.89
CA SER A 449 44.34 32.38 38.69
C SER A 449 42.99 31.64 38.88
N PRO A 450 42.99 30.46 39.54
CA PRO A 450 42.05 29.37 39.29
C PRO A 450 40.89 29.29 40.29
N THR A 451 39.84 28.58 39.91
CA THR A 451 38.94 27.91 40.86
C THR A 451 38.69 26.49 40.40
N GLU A 452 38.92 25.60 41.36
CA GLU A 452 38.80 24.15 41.35
C GLU A 452 37.36 23.67 41.17
N ASN A 453 37.25 22.38 40.86
CA ASN A 453 36.10 21.47 40.91
C ASN A 453 35.36 21.27 39.59
N GLU A 454 35.74 20.20 38.88
CA GLU A 454 34.85 19.12 38.42
C GLU A 454 35.70 18.11 37.61
N THR A 455 36.29 17.15 38.32
CA THR A 455 36.90 15.95 37.73
C THR A 455 36.32 14.76 38.45
N GLU A 456 35.32 14.11 37.84
CA GLU A 456 34.91 12.72 38.02
C GLU A 456 33.60 12.57 37.25
N ILE A 457 33.64 12.14 35.98
CA ILE A 457 32.57 11.45 35.22
C ILE A 457 33.04 11.12 33.76
N GLU A 458 34.10 11.73 33.23
CA GLU A 458 34.49 11.51 31.81
C GLU A 458 35.40 10.29 31.53
N THR A 459 35.86 9.52 32.52
CA THR A 459 36.85 8.46 32.29
C THR A 459 36.30 7.05 32.04
N GLU A 460 34.98 6.84 32.00
CA GLU A 460 34.39 5.51 31.70
C GLU A 460 33.78 5.36 30.30
N ILE A 461 33.69 6.42 29.48
CA ILE A 461 33.10 6.35 28.13
C ILE A 461 34.15 6.22 27.02
N GLU A 462 35.41 6.61 27.25
CA GLU A 462 36.45 6.58 26.20
C GLU A 462 37.10 5.20 25.95
N THR A 463 36.82 4.17 26.77
CA THR A 463 37.49 2.86 26.60
C THR A 463 36.72 1.83 25.77
N GLU A 464 35.46 2.08 25.36
CA GLU A 464 34.70 1.15 24.49
C GLU A 464 34.53 1.60 23.02
N THR A 465 34.95 2.80 22.65
CA THR A 465 34.99 3.26 21.25
C THR A 465 36.30 2.95 20.55
N LYS A 466 36.83 1.73 20.73
CA LYS A 466 37.76 1.18 19.72
C LYS A 466 36.99 1.11 18.40
N THR A 467 37.40 1.94 17.44
CA THR A 467 36.87 2.07 16.07
C THR A 467 36.48 0.71 15.49
N LYS A 468 35.20 0.34 15.59
CA LYS A 468 34.67 -0.86 14.93
C LYS A 468 34.85 -0.68 13.43
N ASN A 469 35.37 -1.71 12.77
CA ASN A 469 35.58 -1.70 11.34
C ASN A 469 34.25 -1.34 10.63
N PRO A 470 34.20 -0.34 9.73
CA PRO A 470 32.98 0.05 9.01
C PRO A 470 32.27 -1.15 8.36
N LYS A 471 33.02 -2.15 7.90
CA LYS A 471 32.47 -3.41 7.35
C LYS A 471 31.76 -4.29 8.38
N GLU A 472 32.13 -4.23 9.66
CA GLU A 472 31.42 -4.96 10.72
C GLU A 472 30.10 -4.28 11.09
N LEU A 473 30.04 -2.94 11.04
CA LEU A 473 28.81 -2.15 11.29
C LEU A 473 27.79 -2.34 10.16
N ALA A 474 28.16 -2.05 8.90
CA ALA A 474 28.29 -3.12 7.92
C ALA A 474 27.26 -4.27 7.93
N ILE A 475 27.88 -5.42 8.14
CA ILE A 475 27.31 -6.72 8.34
C ILE A 475 26.18 -6.70 9.37
N LYS A 476 26.35 -6.01 10.51
CA LYS A 476 25.35 -5.99 11.57
C LYS A 476 24.05 -5.34 11.07
N ALA A 477 24.12 -4.16 10.45
CA ALA A 477 22.94 -3.47 9.93
C ALA A 477 22.24 -4.27 8.81
N ILE A 478 23.02 -4.90 7.93
CA ILE A 478 22.47 -5.76 6.86
C ILE A 478 21.80 -7.01 7.43
N ILE A 479 22.43 -7.69 8.40
CA ILE A 479 21.85 -8.86 9.07
C ILE A 479 20.57 -8.46 9.80
N ASP A 480 20.60 -7.40 10.62
CA ASP A 480 19.43 -6.94 11.40
C ASP A 480 18.25 -6.58 10.49
N LYS A 481 18.51 -5.97 9.32
CA LYS A 481 17.47 -5.63 8.34
C LYS A 481 16.92 -6.85 7.61
N ASN A 482 17.71 -7.92 7.51
CA ASN A 482 17.30 -9.18 6.88
C ASN A 482 16.74 -10.22 7.87
N GLU A 483 16.89 -10.07 9.19
CA GLU A 483 16.43 -11.04 10.21
C GLU A 483 14.89 -11.27 10.22
N GLY A 484 14.11 -10.49 9.47
CA GLY A 484 12.67 -10.72 9.21
C GLY A 484 12.38 -11.44 7.88
N ASP A 485 13.25 -11.29 6.89
CA ASP A 485 13.15 -11.90 5.55
C ASP A 485 14.07 -13.13 5.40
N SER A 486 14.82 -13.49 6.47
CA SER A 486 15.93 -14.44 6.50
C SER A 486 15.53 -15.91 6.37
N PHE A 487 14.43 -16.22 5.70
CA PHE A 487 13.98 -17.60 5.50
C PHE A 487 14.99 -18.49 4.73
N PHE A 488 16.11 -17.95 4.22
CA PHE A 488 16.91 -18.64 3.20
C PHE A 488 18.44 -18.66 3.37
N CYS A 489 19.06 -17.93 4.31
CA CYS A 489 20.53 -17.93 4.47
C CYS A 489 20.97 -17.82 5.95
N THR A 490 22.11 -18.42 6.30
CA THR A 490 22.72 -18.28 7.63
C THR A 490 23.44 -16.93 7.78
N ASN A 491 23.49 -16.38 8.99
CA ASN A 491 24.20 -15.10 9.25
C ASN A 491 25.67 -15.14 8.81
N GLU A 492 26.32 -16.30 8.88
CA GLU A 492 27.70 -16.48 8.43
C GLU A 492 27.84 -16.38 6.91
N PHE A 493 26.84 -16.86 6.15
CA PHE A 493 26.82 -16.72 4.69
C PHE A 493 26.74 -15.24 4.26
N ILE A 494 25.80 -14.49 4.87
CA ILE A 494 25.63 -13.06 4.62
C ILE A 494 26.91 -12.30 4.98
N LYS A 495 27.51 -12.61 6.13
CA LYS A 495 28.76 -12.01 6.60
C LYS A 495 29.88 -12.16 5.57
N ASN A 496 30.10 -13.37 5.08
CA ASN A 496 31.13 -13.65 4.08
C ASN A 496 30.88 -12.91 2.76
N ARG A 497 29.62 -12.83 2.31
CA ARG A 497 29.23 -12.06 1.12
C ARG A 497 29.52 -10.57 1.28
N VAL A 498 29.07 -9.96 2.37
CA VAL A 498 29.28 -8.53 2.63
C VAL A 498 30.77 -8.17 2.66
N PHE A 499 31.63 -9.02 3.23
CA PHE A 499 33.07 -8.78 3.23
C PHE A 499 33.70 -8.75 1.83
N SER A 500 33.13 -9.52 0.89
CA SER A 500 33.59 -9.59 -0.49
C SER A 500 33.12 -8.44 -1.39
N LEU A 501 32.15 -7.65 -0.92
CA LEU A 501 31.63 -6.51 -1.69
C LEU A 501 32.64 -5.37 -1.77
N ASP A 502 32.61 -4.70 -2.92
CA ASP A 502 33.31 -3.44 -3.15
C ASP A 502 32.86 -2.37 -2.14
N GLU A 503 33.82 -1.66 -1.54
CA GLU A 503 33.57 -0.70 -0.47
C GLU A 503 32.63 0.43 -0.89
N GLN A 504 32.70 0.86 -2.17
CA GLN A 504 31.81 1.90 -2.70
C GLN A 504 30.34 1.47 -2.73
N VAL A 505 30.05 0.16 -2.86
CA VAL A 505 28.66 -0.34 -2.80
C VAL A 505 28.11 -0.21 -1.39
N LEU A 506 28.94 -0.54 -0.39
CA LEU A 506 28.55 -0.40 1.01
C LEU A 506 28.38 1.08 1.37
N GLU A 507 29.32 1.95 0.97
CA GLU A 507 29.21 3.40 1.17
C GLU A 507 27.93 3.97 0.51
N SER A 508 27.66 3.57 -0.74
CA SER A 508 26.45 4.01 -1.46
C SER A 508 25.19 3.50 -0.78
N TYR A 509 25.19 2.26 -0.28
CA TYR A 509 24.05 1.72 0.49
C TYR A 509 23.79 2.53 1.77
N TYR A 510 24.84 2.93 2.51
CA TYR A 510 24.70 3.75 3.72
C TYR A 510 24.26 5.18 3.43
N ALA A 511 24.70 5.74 2.30
CA ALA A 511 24.21 7.02 1.82
C ALA A 511 22.73 6.97 1.35
N SER A 512 22.09 5.79 1.38
CA SER A 512 20.78 5.53 0.76
C SER A 512 20.77 5.77 -0.76
N ASP A 513 21.96 5.75 -1.38
CA ASP A 513 22.20 5.94 -2.81
C ASP A 513 22.15 4.62 -3.61
N TYR A 514 22.13 3.45 -2.93
CA TYR A 514 22.09 2.13 -3.58
C TYR A 514 20.81 1.37 -3.24
N ASN A 515 20.08 0.91 -4.27
CA ASN A 515 18.81 0.22 -4.08
C ASN A 515 19.00 -1.11 -3.33
N ILE A 516 18.26 -1.29 -2.24
CA ILE A 516 18.30 -2.49 -1.41
C ILE A 516 17.98 -3.78 -2.19
N LYS A 517 17.16 -3.68 -3.24
CA LYS A 517 16.86 -4.82 -4.12
C LYS A 517 18.12 -5.31 -4.83
N LEU A 518 19.01 -4.40 -5.22
CA LEU A 518 20.28 -4.75 -5.86
C LEU A 518 21.25 -5.38 -4.87
N LEU A 519 21.31 -4.84 -3.65
CA LEU A 519 22.10 -5.44 -2.59
C LEU A 519 21.65 -6.88 -2.28
N ASN A 520 20.33 -7.14 -2.31
CA ASN A 520 19.79 -8.49 -2.10
C ASN A 520 20.21 -9.49 -3.18
N ILE A 521 20.46 -9.06 -4.42
CA ILE A 521 21.03 -9.94 -5.45
C ILE A 521 22.46 -10.33 -5.06
N LEU A 522 23.28 -9.33 -4.71
CA LEU A 522 24.68 -9.56 -4.36
C LEU A 522 24.84 -10.40 -3.09
N ILE A 523 23.93 -10.27 -2.13
CA ILE A 523 24.02 -10.95 -0.84
C ILE A 523 23.27 -12.29 -0.82
N ASN A 524 22.05 -12.33 -1.34
CA ASN A 524 21.14 -13.47 -1.19
C ASN A 524 20.88 -14.24 -2.49
N ASP A 525 21.47 -13.83 -3.63
CA ASP A 525 21.16 -14.36 -4.97
C ASP A 525 19.67 -14.28 -5.34
N HIS A 526 18.93 -13.36 -4.73
CA HIS A 526 17.49 -13.29 -4.86
C HIS A 526 17.07 -11.92 -5.38
N PHE A 527 16.05 -11.92 -6.23
CA PHE A 527 15.41 -10.69 -6.69
C PHE A 527 13.90 -10.83 -6.61
N ILE A 528 13.23 -9.82 -6.01
CA ILE A 528 11.77 -9.80 -5.90
C ILE A 528 11.22 -8.90 -7.00
N CYS A 529 10.51 -9.50 -7.94
CA CYS A 529 9.80 -8.81 -9.01
C CYS A 529 8.47 -8.26 -8.44
N ILE A 530 8.55 -7.07 -7.82
CA ILE A 530 7.37 -6.39 -7.26
C ILE A 530 6.48 -5.92 -8.39
N GLN A 531 5.24 -6.36 -8.39
CA GLN A 531 4.27 -6.03 -9.42
C GLN A 531 3.73 -4.61 -9.22
N TYR A 532 3.58 -3.87 -10.31
CA TYR A 532 2.93 -2.56 -10.30
C TYR A 532 1.55 -2.69 -10.94
N PHE A 533 0.47 -2.67 -10.14
CA PHE A 533 -0.94 -2.67 -10.59
C PHE A 533 -1.25 -3.49 -11.86
N GLU A 534 -0.62 -4.66 -12.00
CA GLU A 534 -0.84 -5.50 -13.18
C GLU A 534 -2.15 -6.29 -13.05
N MET A 535 -2.73 -6.66 -14.18
CA MET A 535 -3.90 -7.53 -14.19
C MET A 535 -3.49 -8.95 -13.83
N ILE A 536 -4.09 -9.52 -12.78
CA ILE A 536 -3.74 -10.85 -12.26
C ILE A 536 -3.93 -11.93 -13.34
N ASP A 537 -4.92 -11.77 -14.22
CA ASP A 537 -5.23 -12.73 -15.28
C ASP A 537 -4.36 -12.56 -16.54
N LYS A 538 -3.49 -11.55 -16.57
CA LYS A 538 -2.54 -11.32 -17.66
C LYS A 538 -1.14 -11.83 -17.32
N GLN A 539 -0.34 -11.98 -18.36
CA GLN A 539 1.07 -12.35 -18.24
C GLN A 539 1.79 -11.38 -17.31
N ASN A 540 2.70 -11.93 -16.51
CA ASN A 540 3.52 -11.13 -15.60
C ASN A 540 4.26 -10.01 -16.36
N CYS A 541 4.03 -8.76 -15.98
CA CYS A 541 4.63 -7.59 -16.61
C CYS A 541 6.16 -7.54 -16.48
N TRP A 542 6.78 -8.34 -15.60
CA TRP A 542 8.24 -8.48 -15.50
C TRP A 542 8.85 -9.35 -16.61
N ASN A 543 8.07 -10.17 -17.30
CA ASN A 543 8.60 -11.00 -18.38
C ASN A 543 9.22 -10.15 -19.49
N ILE A 544 8.72 -8.93 -19.70
CA ILE A 544 9.25 -8.01 -20.71
C ILE A 544 10.70 -7.58 -20.44
N THR A 545 11.16 -7.62 -19.18
CA THR A 545 12.50 -7.17 -18.76
C THR A 545 13.45 -8.31 -18.39
N GLU A 546 13.11 -9.58 -18.63
CA GLU A 546 13.94 -10.73 -18.23
C GLU A 546 15.39 -10.64 -18.76
N ASP A 547 15.55 -10.36 -20.05
CA ASP A 547 16.87 -10.21 -20.68
C ASP A 547 17.68 -9.05 -20.07
N LEU A 548 17.02 -7.92 -19.77
CA LEU A 548 17.67 -6.76 -19.16
C LEU A 548 18.13 -7.08 -17.75
N ARG A 549 17.31 -7.75 -16.95
CA ARG A 549 17.67 -8.16 -15.59
C ARG A 549 18.86 -9.12 -15.61
N LYS A 550 18.87 -10.09 -16.53
CA LYS A 550 20.01 -11.00 -16.72
C LYS A 550 21.31 -10.25 -17.00
N GLU A 551 21.30 -9.30 -17.92
CA GLU A 551 22.48 -8.47 -18.22
C GLU A 551 22.86 -7.57 -17.05
N MET A 552 21.88 -6.98 -16.37
CA MET A 552 22.08 -6.20 -15.15
C MET A 552 22.79 -7.02 -14.06
N TYR A 553 22.38 -8.27 -13.83
CA TYR A 553 23.03 -9.15 -12.87
C TYR A 553 24.50 -9.45 -13.25
N LYS A 554 24.79 -9.68 -14.54
CA LYS A 554 26.17 -9.86 -15.01
C LYS A 554 27.02 -8.63 -14.70
N ILE A 555 26.49 -7.43 -14.98
CA ILE A 555 27.16 -6.16 -14.70
C ILE A 555 27.41 -6.00 -13.20
N MET A 556 26.40 -6.28 -12.38
CA MET A 556 26.53 -6.19 -10.93
C MET A 556 27.61 -7.11 -10.39
N PHE A 557 27.69 -8.35 -10.88
CA PHE A 557 28.74 -9.27 -10.47
C PHE A 557 30.12 -8.85 -10.96
N ASN A 558 30.24 -8.41 -12.21
CA ASN A 558 31.48 -7.91 -12.79
C ASN A 558 32.05 -6.70 -12.01
N LEU A 559 31.20 -5.72 -11.67
CA LEU A 559 31.65 -4.46 -11.06
C LEU A 559 31.84 -4.52 -9.54
N ASN A 560 31.29 -5.54 -8.86
CA ASN A 560 31.23 -5.56 -7.39
C ASN A 560 31.88 -6.77 -6.73
N ILE A 561 32.20 -7.85 -7.47
CA ILE A 561 32.87 -9.03 -6.93
C ILE A 561 34.30 -9.08 -7.46
N LYS A 562 35.25 -8.57 -6.65
CA LYS A 562 36.64 -8.42 -7.11
C LYS A 562 37.44 -9.73 -7.15
N HIS A 563 37.25 -10.69 -6.25
CA HIS A 563 38.26 -11.77 -6.11
C HIS A 563 37.83 -13.10 -5.48
N SER A 564 36.59 -13.53 -5.66
CA SER A 564 36.21 -14.87 -5.18
C SER A 564 35.33 -15.59 -6.19
N ARG A 565 36.00 -16.22 -7.18
CA ARG A 565 35.46 -17.39 -7.88
C ARG A 565 34.91 -18.33 -6.81
N SER A 566 33.61 -18.51 -6.82
CA SER A 566 32.82 -19.02 -5.72
C SER A 566 33.29 -20.41 -5.29
N LYS A 567 33.62 -20.59 -4.01
CA LYS A 567 33.62 -21.91 -3.35
C LYS A 567 32.20 -22.52 -3.22
N TYR A 568 31.21 -22.04 -3.97
CA TYR A 568 29.80 -22.05 -3.52
C TYR A 568 28.77 -22.46 -4.57
N SER A 569 29.19 -22.82 -5.78
CA SER A 569 28.44 -23.75 -6.62
C SER A 569 29.30 -25.00 -6.78
N ASP A 570 28.69 -26.19 -6.77
CA ASP A 570 29.41 -27.44 -7.07
C ASP A 570 30.01 -27.45 -8.50
N ASN A 571 29.69 -26.42 -9.29
CA ASN A 571 30.14 -26.21 -10.66
C ASN A 571 30.50 -24.73 -10.86
N ASP A 572 31.79 -24.41 -10.95
CA ASP A 572 32.36 -23.04 -11.05
C ASP A 572 31.89 -22.22 -12.29
N GLU A 573 31.02 -22.77 -13.12
CA GLU A 573 30.64 -22.21 -14.41
C GLU A 573 29.38 -21.32 -14.38
N THR A 574 28.58 -21.34 -13.31
CA THR A 574 27.29 -20.63 -13.29
C THR A 574 26.89 -20.03 -11.94
N TYR A 575 26.33 -18.81 -11.96
CA TYR A 575 25.52 -18.24 -10.88
C TYR A 575 24.03 -18.53 -11.12
N VAL A 576 23.28 -18.78 -10.04
CA VAL A 576 21.84 -18.99 -10.10
C VAL A 576 21.14 -17.93 -9.24
N ILE A 577 20.45 -17.00 -9.90
CA ILE A 577 19.60 -16.01 -9.24
C ILE A 577 18.19 -16.58 -9.13
N LYS A 578 17.56 -16.50 -7.95
CA LYS A 578 16.15 -16.85 -7.77
C LYS A 578 15.30 -15.59 -7.86
N GLU A 579 14.50 -15.50 -8.89
CA GLU A 579 13.51 -14.45 -9.07
C GLU A 579 12.16 -14.90 -8.49
N PHE A 580 11.60 -14.11 -7.60
CA PHE A 580 10.25 -14.31 -7.10
C PHE A 580 9.29 -13.47 -7.95
N THR A 581 8.49 -14.15 -8.75
CA THR A 581 7.51 -13.55 -9.67
C THR A 581 6.11 -14.01 -9.32
N ARG A 582 5.10 -13.27 -9.75
CA ARG A 582 3.72 -13.77 -9.71
C ARG A 582 3.47 -14.81 -10.78
N LYS A 583 2.60 -15.77 -10.48
CA LYS A 583 1.90 -16.62 -11.44
C LYS A 583 0.45 -16.79 -10.99
N GLY A 584 -0.49 -16.07 -11.60
CA GLY A 584 -1.88 -16.03 -11.12
C GLY A 584 -1.95 -15.38 -9.73
N GLU A 585 -2.59 -16.02 -8.76
CA GLU A 585 -2.62 -15.52 -7.36
C GLU A 585 -1.38 -15.94 -6.55
N ASP A 586 -0.53 -16.82 -7.09
CA ASP A 586 0.60 -17.42 -6.38
C ASP A 586 1.92 -16.70 -6.67
N LEU A 587 2.88 -16.87 -5.76
CA LEU A 587 4.29 -16.53 -5.98
C LEU A 587 5.02 -17.77 -6.54
N SER A 588 5.58 -17.63 -7.73
CA SER A 588 6.48 -18.59 -8.34
C SER A 588 7.94 -18.18 -8.14
N ASN A 589 8.82 -19.18 -8.02
CA ASN A 589 10.26 -18.98 -7.99
C ASN A 589 10.86 -19.43 -9.33
N ASN A 590 11.39 -18.47 -10.10
CA ASN A 590 12.09 -18.70 -11.34
C ASN A 590 13.59 -18.66 -11.10
N LYS A 591 14.32 -19.65 -11.61
CA LYS A 591 15.78 -19.69 -11.51
C LYS A 591 16.40 -19.14 -12.78
N LEU A 592 17.11 -18.03 -12.67
CA LEU A 592 17.84 -17.42 -13.76
C LEU A 592 19.32 -17.80 -13.66
N ILE A 593 19.83 -18.50 -14.69
CA ILE A 593 21.20 -19.00 -14.74
C ILE A 593 22.08 -18.03 -15.53
N ILE A 594 23.19 -17.62 -14.92
CA ILE A 594 24.19 -16.71 -15.50
C ILE A 594 25.51 -17.46 -15.60
N LYS A 595 26.12 -17.50 -16.79
CA LYS A 595 27.42 -18.14 -16.97
C LYS A 595 28.54 -17.22 -16.49
N THR A 596 29.49 -17.74 -15.73
CA THR A 596 30.61 -16.96 -15.18
C THR A 596 31.52 -16.40 -16.27
N LYS A 597 31.74 -17.15 -17.35
CA LYS A 597 32.51 -16.70 -18.53
C LYS A 597 31.95 -15.40 -19.14
N GLU A 598 30.62 -15.26 -19.19
CA GLU A 598 29.95 -14.06 -19.72
C GLU A 598 30.16 -12.82 -18.82
N ILE A 599 30.50 -13.02 -17.54
CA ILE A 599 30.78 -11.95 -16.58
C ILE A 599 32.24 -11.50 -16.71
N ASP A 600 33.16 -12.45 -16.85
CA ASP A 600 34.61 -12.20 -16.98
C ASP A 600 34.94 -11.44 -18.29
N GLU A 601 34.12 -11.59 -19.33
CA GLU A 601 34.29 -10.90 -20.63
C GLU A 601 33.80 -9.44 -20.64
N LEU A 602 33.10 -8.98 -19.59
CA LEU A 602 32.63 -7.60 -19.52
C LEU A 602 33.77 -6.65 -19.13
N SER A 603 34.18 -5.80 -20.07
CA SER A 603 35.10 -4.69 -19.83
C SER A 603 34.31 -3.38 -19.63
N LEU A 604 34.27 -2.89 -18.39
CA LEU A 604 33.50 -1.71 -17.98
C LEU A 604 34.34 -0.76 -17.11
N ASN A 605 35.48 -0.33 -17.67
CA ASN A 605 36.55 0.35 -16.92
C ASN A 605 36.35 1.86 -16.81
N SER A 606 35.60 2.47 -17.73
CA SER A 606 35.35 3.92 -17.74
C SER A 606 33.86 4.27 -17.64
N THR A 607 33.56 5.47 -17.13
CA THR A 607 32.18 6.02 -17.11
C THR A 607 31.52 5.96 -18.49
N ASN A 608 32.26 6.26 -19.55
CA ASN A 608 31.73 6.25 -20.92
C ASN A 608 31.46 4.84 -21.43
N GLU A 609 32.34 3.87 -21.17
CA GLU A 609 32.08 2.46 -21.51
C GLU A 609 30.81 1.97 -20.81
N ARG A 610 30.64 2.32 -19.54
CA ARG A 610 29.43 1.99 -18.77
C ARG A 610 28.19 2.65 -19.35
N PHE A 611 28.28 3.91 -19.75
CA PHE A 611 27.18 4.61 -20.40
C PHE A 611 26.83 4.05 -21.79
N ILE A 612 27.82 3.68 -22.60
CA ILE A 612 27.61 3.03 -23.89
C ILE A 612 26.98 1.64 -23.71
N LYS A 613 27.43 0.87 -22.71
CA LYS A 613 26.80 -0.40 -22.34
C LYS A 613 25.34 -0.19 -21.94
N TYR A 614 25.04 0.82 -21.12
CA TYR A 614 23.67 1.20 -20.78
C TYR A 614 22.80 1.44 -22.03
N LEU A 615 23.24 2.30 -22.96
CA LEU A 615 22.48 2.53 -24.20
C LEU A 615 22.30 1.25 -25.01
N THR A 616 23.35 0.44 -25.12
CA THR A 616 23.33 -0.82 -25.88
C THR A 616 22.32 -1.83 -25.31
N LEU A 617 22.19 -1.92 -23.99
CA LEU A 617 21.21 -2.79 -23.33
C LEU A 617 19.78 -2.42 -23.69
N PHE A 618 19.48 -1.12 -23.71
CA PHE A 618 18.19 -0.58 -24.11
C PHE A 618 18.05 -0.38 -25.63
N LYS A 619 18.97 -0.97 -26.41
CA LYS A 619 18.97 -0.94 -27.89
C LYS A 619 18.99 0.48 -28.47
N CYS A 620 19.67 1.38 -27.77
CA CYS A 620 19.94 2.75 -28.19
C CYS A 620 21.40 2.95 -28.60
N LYS A 621 21.63 3.95 -29.44
CA LYS A 621 22.94 4.46 -29.87
C LYS A 621 23.12 5.90 -29.40
N ILE A 622 24.35 6.41 -29.44
CA ILE A 622 24.65 7.82 -29.11
C ILE A 622 23.85 8.77 -30.01
N ASP A 623 23.72 8.46 -31.30
CA ASP A 623 22.97 9.28 -32.26
C ASP A 623 21.47 9.38 -31.93
N ASP A 624 20.94 8.46 -31.11
CA ASP A 624 19.54 8.50 -30.67
C ASP A 624 19.30 9.58 -29.60
N ILE A 625 20.36 10.01 -28.90
CA ILE A 625 20.27 10.86 -27.69
C ILE A 625 21.02 12.18 -27.79
N MET A 626 21.86 12.37 -28.82
CA MET A 626 22.83 13.48 -28.88
C MET A 626 22.18 14.87 -28.91
N ASP A 627 20.95 14.97 -29.39
CA ASP A 627 20.17 16.22 -29.49
C ASP A 627 19.07 16.34 -28.43
N LEU A 628 18.97 15.38 -27.52
CA LEU A 628 17.98 15.36 -26.45
C LEU A 628 18.62 15.80 -25.13
N PRO A 629 17.94 16.58 -24.28
CA PRO A 629 18.38 16.80 -22.91
C PRO A 629 18.70 15.48 -22.19
N TYR A 630 19.80 15.44 -21.43
CA TYR A 630 20.24 14.19 -20.80
C TYR A 630 19.17 13.59 -19.87
N PHE A 631 18.34 14.45 -19.26
CA PHE A 631 17.27 14.03 -18.35
C PHE A 631 16.09 13.33 -19.06
N ILE A 632 16.12 13.21 -20.39
CA ILE A 632 15.11 12.47 -21.17
C ILE A 632 15.60 11.06 -21.50
N ILE A 633 16.91 10.82 -21.46
CA ILE A 633 17.55 9.60 -21.92
C ILE A 633 16.94 8.35 -21.26
N PRO A 634 16.68 8.30 -19.93
CA PRO A 634 16.03 7.14 -19.30
C PRO A 634 14.60 6.86 -19.77
N CYS A 635 13.83 7.92 -20.06
CA CYS A 635 12.49 7.76 -20.64
C CYS A 635 12.58 7.22 -22.08
N LEU A 636 13.46 7.81 -22.90
CA LEU A 636 13.67 7.40 -24.29
C LEU A 636 14.11 5.92 -24.39
N THR A 637 15.14 5.56 -23.64
CA THR A 637 15.69 4.18 -23.61
C THR A 637 14.64 3.17 -23.15
N SER A 638 13.84 3.51 -22.13
CA SER A 638 12.74 2.64 -21.65
C SER A 638 11.63 2.46 -22.70
N LEU A 639 11.19 3.55 -23.34
CA LEU A 639 10.18 3.50 -24.40
C LEU A 639 10.68 2.74 -25.64
N ARG A 640 11.94 2.92 -26.02
CA ARG A 640 12.59 2.20 -27.12
C ARG A 640 12.61 0.71 -26.87
N PHE A 641 13.00 0.31 -25.66
CA PHE A 641 13.03 -1.09 -25.28
C PHE A 641 11.63 -1.71 -25.27
N LEU A 642 10.62 -1.00 -24.73
CA LEU A 642 9.22 -1.42 -24.78
C LEU A 642 8.77 -1.66 -26.23
N LEU A 643 8.98 -0.68 -27.11
CA LEU A 643 8.58 -0.78 -28.52
C LEU A 643 9.23 -1.97 -29.22
N LEU A 644 10.54 -2.17 -29.04
CA LEU A 644 11.25 -3.29 -29.64
C LEU A 644 10.76 -4.64 -29.12
N LYS A 645 10.49 -4.79 -27.82
CA LYS A 645 9.90 -6.01 -27.27
C LYS A 645 8.50 -6.29 -27.80
N LYS A 646 7.70 -5.24 -28.04
CA LYS A 646 6.38 -5.38 -28.66
C LYS A 646 6.46 -5.72 -30.15
N LEU A 647 7.48 -5.23 -30.86
CA LEU A 647 7.75 -5.63 -32.25
C LEU A 647 8.25 -7.09 -32.34
N GLU A 648 9.18 -7.50 -31.48
CA GLU A 648 9.72 -8.87 -31.41
C GLU A 648 8.61 -9.92 -31.18
N THR A 649 7.59 -9.57 -30.38
CA THR A 649 6.46 -10.44 -30.05
C THR A 649 5.26 -10.28 -30.98
N ASN A 650 5.36 -9.47 -32.05
CA ASN A 650 4.26 -9.11 -32.94
C ASN A 650 3.02 -8.56 -32.19
N SER A 651 3.23 -7.89 -31.06
CA SER A 651 2.18 -7.34 -30.19
C SER A 651 2.04 -5.81 -30.30
N PHE A 652 2.88 -5.15 -31.11
CA PHE A 652 2.71 -3.75 -31.48
C PHE A 652 1.73 -3.61 -32.65
N ILE A 653 0.61 -2.91 -32.44
CA ILE A 653 -0.47 -2.72 -33.42
C ILE A 653 -0.46 -1.26 -33.88
N PHE A 654 -0.15 -1.02 -35.15
CA PHE A 654 -0.06 0.32 -35.72
C PHE A 654 -0.73 0.40 -37.09
N ASN A 655 -1.13 1.62 -37.48
CA ASN A 655 -1.66 1.87 -38.82
C ASN A 655 -0.50 1.89 -39.84
N LYS A 656 -0.52 0.93 -40.78
CA LYS A 656 0.50 0.82 -41.85
C LYS A 656 0.47 1.99 -42.85
N GLU A 657 -0.67 2.67 -42.97
CA GLU A 657 -0.81 3.86 -43.82
C GLU A 657 -0.17 5.10 -43.19
N ASN A 658 0.11 5.06 -41.87
CA ASN A 658 0.83 6.12 -41.21
C ASN A 658 2.30 6.09 -41.65
N SER A 659 2.71 7.10 -42.40
CA SER A 659 4.07 7.22 -42.95
C SER A 659 5.14 7.11 -41.87
N LEU A 660 4.86 7.61 -40.66
CA LEU A 660 5.76 7.54 -39.52
C LEU A 660 6.12 6.09 -39.15
N TYR A 661 5.13 5.21 -39.05
CA TYR A 661 5.31 3.81 -38.66
C TYR A 661 5.56 2.86 -39.84
N SER A 662 5.37 3.33 -41.07
CA SER A 662 5.50 2.50 -42.28
C SER A 662 6.84 1.74 -42.36
N HIS A 663 7.93 2.38 -41.92
CA HIS A 663 9.28 1.81 -41.88
C HIS A 663 9.41 0.59 -40.94
N LEU A 664 8.62 0.53 -39.85
CA LEU A 664 8.63 -0.61 -38.92
C LEU A 664 8.15 -1.92 -39.56
N SER A 665 7.38 -1.84 -40.66
CA SER A 665 6.96 -3.03 -41.41
C SER A 665 8.16 -3.81 -41.94
N ASN A 666 9.22 -3.12 -42.37
CA ASN A 666 10.43 -3.77 -42.87
C ASN A 666 11.19 -4.48 -41.74
N TYR A 667 11.21 -3.89 -40.54
CA TYR A 667 11.80 -4.50 -39.35
C TYR A 667 11.11 -5.83 -39.00
N ILE A 668 9.77 -5.84 -38.99
CA ILE A 668 8.98 -7.04 -38.72
C ILE A 668 9.24 -8.14 -39.77
N ILE A 669 9.29 -7.78 -41.06
CA ILE A 669 9.57 -8.74 -42.15
C ILE A 669 10.96 -9.35 -42.00
N ASN A 670 11.97 -8.54 -41.72
CA ASN A 670 13.34 -9.00 -41.59
C ASN A 670 13.53 -9.93 -40.38
N ASN A 671 12.94 -9.60 -39.24
CA ASN A 671 13.01 -10.45 -38.04
C ASN A 671 12.29 -11.79 -38.21
N ASN A 672 11.11 -11.80 -38.84
CA ASN A 672 10.37 -13.04 -39.10
C ASN A 672 11.12 -13.98 -40.06
N ASN A 673 11.85 -13.43 -41.04
CA ASN A 673 12.67 -14.21 -41.96
C ASN A 673 13.92 -14.83 -41.29
N GLY A 674 14.47 -14.16 -40.28
CA GLY A 674 15.60 -14.68 -39.48
C GLY A 674 15.18 -15.87 -38.60
N ASN A 675 14.11 -15.71 -37.83
CA ASN A 675 13.67 -16.70 -36.84
C ASN A 675 13.18 -18.02 -37.48
N ASN A 676 12.59 -17.96 -38.68
CA ASN A 676 12.15 -19.17 -39.40
C ASN A 676 13.32 -20.08 -39.85
N LYS A 677 14.54 -19.54 -39.99
CA LYS A 677 15.72 -20.35 -40.35
C LYS A 677 16.35 -21.06 -39.15
N GLU A 678 16.31 -20.47 -37.96
CA GLU A 678 16.87 -21.11 -36.75
C GLU A 678 15.90 -22.10 -36.11
N ASN A 679 14.59 -21.81 -36.10
CA ASN A 679 13.61 -22.74 -35.55
C ASN A 679 13.42 -23.99 -36.43
N SER A 680 13.62 -23.92 -37.75
CA SER A 680 13.55 -25.12 -38.60
C SER A 680 14.73 -26.08 -38.37
N LYS A 681 15.91 -25.59 -37.95
CA LYS A 681 17.05 -26.45 -37.58
C LYS A 681 16.91 -27.04 -36.17
N ARG A 682 16.41 -26.29 -35.19
CA ARG A 682 16.19 -26.82 -33.83
C ARG A 682 15.08 -27.87 -33.75
N SER A 683 14.10 -27.84 -34.66
CA SER A 683 13.02 -28.84 -34.68
C SER A 683 13.39 -30.20 -35.30
N GLN A 684 14.53 -30.34 -35.98
CA GLN A 684 14.90 -31.61 -36.62
C GLN A 684 15.77 -32.54 -35.75
N ASP A 685 16.50 -32.00 -34.77
CA ASP A 685 17.41 -32.82 -33.95
C ASP A 685 16.78 -33.39 -32.67
N ASP A 686 15.62 -32.89 -32.22
CA ASP A 686 14.95 -33.34 -30.98
C ASP A 686 13.71 -34.26 -31.21
N LEU A 687 13.38 -34.63 -32.45
CA LEU A 687 12.14 -35.37 -32.77
C LEU A 687 12.27 -36.89 -33.01
N ASN A 688 13.37 -37.51 -32.57
CA ASN A 688 13.61 -38.95 -32.75
C ASN A 688 13.35 -39.82 -31.50
N ILE A 689 12.44 -39.39 -30.61
CA ILE A 689 11.99 -40.18 -29.45
C ILE A 689 10.54 -40.63 -29.66
N ASN A 690 10.38 -41.93 -29.96
CA ASN A 690 9.19 -42.78 -29.83
C ASN A 690 7.80 -42.14 -29.99
N LYS A 691 7.32 -42.09 -31.23
CA LYS A 691 5.89 -41.95 -31.56
C LYS A 691 5.15 -43.27 -31.32
N GLU A 692 4.73 -43.53 -30.10
CA GLU A 692 3.61 -44.45 -29.83
C GLU A 692 3.08 -44.20 -28.41
N GLY A 693 2.03 -43.37 -28.30
CA GLY A 693 1.21 -43.27 -27.09
C GLY A 693 1.18 -41.92 -26.38
N THR A 694 0.65 -40.86 -26.99
CA THR A 694 0.04 -39.73 -26.24
C THR A 694 -0.79 -38.83 -27.15
N GLN A 695 -2.05 -39.21 -27.37
CA GLN A 695 -3.02 -38.39 -28.10
C GLN A 695 -4.06 -37.74 -27.16
N LYS A 696 -3.76 -37.65 -25.85
CA LYS A 696 -4.75 -37.30 -24.81
C LYS A 696 -4.61 -35.93 -24.13
N ASN A 697 -3.59 -35.11 -24.42
CA ASN A 697 -3.35 -33.83 -23.72
C ASN A 697 -3.24 -32.58 -24.64
N ILE A 698 -3.99 -32.52 -25.74
CA ILE A 698 -3.99 -31.31 -26.61
C ILE A 698 -5.01 -30.25 -26.13
N ASN A 699 -5.96 -30.60 -25.25
CA ASN A 699 -6.96 -29.65 -24.76
C ASN A 699 -6.52 -28.80 -23.55
N ASP A 700 -5.38 -29.10 -22.91
CA ASP A 700 -4.87 -28.33 -21.76
C ASP A 700 -3.95 -27.15 -22.17
N ILE A 701 -3.69 -26.96 -23.48
CA ILE A 701 -2.85 -25.87 -24.01
C ILE A 701 -3.73 -24.71 -24.55
N LYS A 702 -4.90 -24.47 -23.94
CA LYS A 702 -5.77 -23.33 -24.29
C LYS A 702 -5.66 -22.13 -23.35
N ASN A 703 -4.82 -22.19 -22.34
CA ASN A 703 -4.48 -21.04 -21.51
C ASN A 703 -3.18 -20.39 -22.03
N GLU A 704 -3.13 -20.02 -23.31
CA GLU A 704 -2.12 -19.05 -23.76
C GLU A 704 -2.45 -17.73 -23.06
N GLU A 705 -1.64 -17.38 -22.05
CA GLU A 705 -1.71 -16.06 -21.41
C GLU A 705 -1.73 -15.00 -22.50
N THR A 706 -2.75 -14.14 -22.49
CA THR A 706 -2.94 -13.16 -23.56
C THR A 706 -1.80 -12.14 -23.51
N ILE A 707 -0.96 -12.14 -24.54
CA ILE A 707 0.12 -11.17 -24.71
C ILE A 707 -0.51 -9.78 -24.81
N THR A 708 -0.08 -8.86 -23.95
CA THR A 708 -0.56 -7.47 -23.95
C THR A 708 -0.23 -6.81 -25.29
N LYS A 709 -1.25 -6.32 -26.00
CA LYS A 709 -1.07 -5.57 -27.25
C LYS A 709 -0.74 -4.12 -26.90
N LEU A 710 0.20 -3.53 -27.63
CA LEU A 710 0.50 -2.10 -27.53
C LEU A 710 0.04 -1.44 -28.84
N TYR A 711 -0.97 -0.59 -28.77
CA TYR A 711 -1.40 0.18 -29.93
C TYR A 711 -0.54 1.44 -30.12
N ASP A 712 -0.39 1.93 -31.34
CA ASP A 712 0.37 3.14 -31.66
C ASP A 712 -0.11 4.37 -30.88
N TYR A 713 -1.42 4.53 -30.71
CA TYR A 713 -2.00 5.61 -29.92
C TYR A 713 -1.72 5.48 -28.41
N GLU A 714 -1.62 4.26 -27.86
CA GLU A 714 -1.22 4.05 -26.46
C GLU A 714 0.27 4.32 -26.29
N PHE A 715 1.11 3.93 -27.25
CA PHE A 715 2.54 4.23 -27.22
C PHE A 715 2.81 5.73 -27.27
N GLU A 716 2.10 6.46 -28.14
CA GLU A 716 2.18 7.92 -28.23
C GLU A 716 1.64 8.61 -26.97
N ALA A 717 0.52 8.14 -26.41
CA ALA A 717 0.01 8.61 -25.12
C ALA A 717 1.03 8.37 -23.99
N LEU A 718 1.70 7.22 -23.98
CA LEU A 718 2.73 6.89 -23.00
C LEU A 718 3.94 7.83 -23.14
N LEU A 719 4.41 8.09 -24.37
CA LEU A 719 5.47 9.05 -24.64
C LEU A 719 5.09 10.47 -24.17
N ALA A 720 3.91 10.95 -24.53
CA ALA A 720 3.42 12.26 -24.12
C ALA A 720 3.28 12.37 -22.59
N SER A 721 2.83 11.30 -21.92
CA SER A 721 2.73 11.24 -20.47
C SER A 721 4.10 11.33 -19.78
N CYS A 722 5.15 10.75 -20.38
CA CYS A 722 6.53 10.87 -19.87
C CYS A 722 7.04 12.31 -19.93
N ILE A 723 6.66 13.06 -20.97
CA ILE A 723 7.01 14.48 -21.11
C ILE A 723 6.22 15.33 -20.11
N ALA A 724 4.91 15.09 -19.99
CA ALA A 724 4.08 15.76 -19.00
C ALA A 724 4.63 15.57 -17.58
N ALA A 725 5.01 14.34 -17.27
CA ALA A 725 5.64 13.91 -16.03
C ALA A 725 6.99 14.59 -15.73
N LEU A 726 7.79 14.86 -16.75
CA LEU A 726 9.08 15.55 -16.56
C LEU A 726 8.87 17.05 -16.24
N SER A 727 7.69 17.62 -16.47
CA SER A 727 7.37 19.03 -16.09
C SER A 727 7.36 19.27 -14.58
N PHE A 728 7.36 18.19 -13.79
CA PHE A 728 7.46 18.22 -12.33
C PHE A 728 8.85 18.55 -11.82
N THR A 729 9.88 18.31 -12.62
CA THR A 729 11.28 18.44 -12.19
C THR A 729 12.09 19.15 -13.26
N TYR A 730 12.39 18.44 -14.34
CA TYR A 730 13.37 18.86 -15.33
C TYR A 730 12.81 19.81 -16.39
N LEU A 731 11.58 19.56 -16.82
CA LEU A 731 10.88 20.38 -17.82
C LEU A 731 10.05 21.47 -17.18
N HIS A 732 10.33 21.86 -15.94
CA HIS A 732 9.65 22.95 -15.26
C HIS A 732 9.73 24.26 -16.07
N THR A 733 8.71 25.12 -15.98
CA THR A 733 8.62 26.43 -16.65
C THR A 733 9.85 27.31 -16.38
N ASN A 734 10.34 27.33 -15.14
CA ASN A 734 11.61 27.97 -14.77
C ASN A 734 12.83 27.40 -15.52
N SER A 735 12.87 26.08 -15.73
CA SER A 735 13.92 25.40 -16.49
C SER A 735 13.85 25.80 -17.97
N PHE A 736 12.63 25.87 -18.52
CA PHE A 736 12.39 26.34 -19.89
C PHE A 736 12.89 27.77 -20.12
N LEU A 737 12.64 28.71 -19.19
CA LEU A 737 13.14 30.08 -19.30
C LEU A 737 14.67 30.14 -19.40
N LYS A 738 15.38 29.41 -18.52
CA LYS A 738 16.85 29.36 -18.55
C LYS A 738 17.38 28.71 -19.82
N LEU A 739 16.70 27.68 -20.33
CA LEU A 739 17.04 27.07 -21.61
C LEU A 739 16.91 28.08 -22.75
N LYS A 740 15.82 28.84 -22.80
CA LYS A 740 15.57 29.86 -23.81
C LYS A 740 16.62 30.98 -23.79
N GLU A 741 17.07 31.39 -22.61
CA GLU A 741 18.17 32.35 -22.46
C GLU A 741 19.48 31.79 -23.03
N SER A 742 19.79 30.53 -22.75
CA SER A 742 21.01 29.86 -23.22
C SER A 742 21.06 29.59 -24.72
N GLU A 743 19.91 29.47 -25.39
CA GLU A 743 19.85 29.23 -26.85
C GLU A 743 20.35 30.42 -27.69
N THR A 744 20.45 31.61 -27.09
CA THR A 744 21.01 32.79 -27.78
C THR A 744 22.51 32.66 -28.07
N ASP A 745 23.23 31.84 -27.29
CA ASP A 745 24.63 31.50 -27.51
C ASP A 745 24.73 30.22 -28.34
N LYS A 746 24.56 30.37 -29.66
CA LYS A 746 24.64 29.27 -30.65
C LYS A 746 25.93 28.46 -30.48
N THR A 747 25.80 27.27 -29.90
CA THR A 747 26.88 26.30 -29.77
C THR A 747 27.00 25.46 -31.04
N SER A 748 28.23 25.30 -31.52
CA SER A 748 28.58 24.35 -32.59
C SER A 748 28.08 22.95 -32.24
N MET A 749 27.40 22.27 -33.16
CA MET A 749 27.01 20.87 -32.98
C MET A 749 28.26 20.02 -32.71
N MET A 750 28.28 19.28 -31.59
CA MET A 750 29.30 18.27 -31.34
C MET A 750 29.18 17.15 -32.38
N THR A 751 30.33 16.67 -32.87
CA THR A 751 30.39 15.49 -33.73
C THR A 751 30.24 14.21 -32.89
N SER A 752 29.68 13.14 -33.46
CA SER A 752 29.43 11.88 -32.73
C SER A 752 30.72 11.24 -32.17
N SER A 753 31.86 11.44 -32.82
CA SER A 753 33.17 10.97 -32.37
C SER A 753 33.68 11.63 -31.08
N GLU A 754 33.14 12.78 -30.72
CA GLU A 754 33.56 13.57 -29.54
C GLU A 754 32.56 13.47 -28.38
N TYR A 755 31.51 12.67 -28.52
CA TYR A 755 30.45 12.58 -27.54
C TYR A 755 30.96 11.96 -26.23
N LEU A 756 31.02 12.78 -25.17
CA LEU A 756 31.20 12.34 -23.80
C LEU A 756 29.95 12.74 -23.01
N ILE A 757 29.32 11.79 -22.30
CA ILE A 757 28.10 12.06 -21.55
C ILE A 757 28.29 13.20 -20.52
N ARG A 758 29.48 13.32 -19.93
CA ARG A 758 29.82 14.44 -19.02
C ARG A 758 29.73 15.80 -19.70
N ASN A 759 30.18 15.92 -20.95
CA ASN A 759 30.09 17.17 -21.70
C ASN A 759 28.64 17.49 -22.07
N HIS A 760 27.89 16.44 -22.45
CA HIS A 760 26.47 16.56 -22.73
C HIS A 760 25.66 17.00 -21.50
N ILE A 761 25.93 16.43 -20.33
CA ILE A 761 25.32 16.85 -19.06
C ILE A 761 25.67 18.30 -18.74
N LYS A 762 26.96 18.69 -18.81
CA LYS A 762 27.40 20.07 -18.56
C LYS A 762 26.66 21.11 -19.40
N LYS A 763 26.26 20.76 -20.63
CA LYS A 763 25.44 21.64 -21.49
C LYS A 763 24.09 21.99 -20.87
N TYR A 764 23.51 21.08 -20.06
CA TYR A 764 22.18 21.24 -19.46
C TYR A 764 22.20 21.47 -17.94
N VAL A 765 23.35 21.35 -17.26
CA VAL A 765 23.46 21.53 -15.80
C VAL A 765 23.07 22.93 -15.33
N THR A 766 23.30 23.96 -16.15
CA THR A 766 22.97 25.36 -15.83
C THR A 766 21.46 25.60 -15.68
N VAL A 767 20.63 24.70 -16.22
CA VAL A 767 19.17 24.78 -16.14
C VAL A 767 18.68 24.73 -14.68
N GLY A 768 19.48 24.19 -13.76
CA GLY A 768 19.18 24.13 -12.33
C GLY A 768 17.99 23.22 -12.06
N TYR A 769 18.25 22.06 -11.50
CA TYR A 769 17.18 21.13 -11.15
C TYR A 769 16.49 21.66 -9.89
N HIS A 770 15.18 21.88 -9.96
CA HIS A 770 14.41 22.02 -8.73
C HIS A 770 14.49 20.69 -8.00
N ASN A 771 14.85 20.76 -6.72
CA ASN A 771 14.90 19.57 -5.90
C ASN A 771 13.47 19.02 -5.82
N LEU A 772 13.29 17.79 -6.28
CA LEU A 772 12.01 17.07 -6.24
C LEU A 772 11.36 17.13 -4.84
N TYR A 773 12.16 17.20 -3.77
CA TYR A 773 11.67 17.43 -2.41
C TYR A 773 10.90 18.74 -2.26
N ASP A 774 11.42 19.85 -2.79
CA ASP A 774 10.78 21.17 -2.71
C ASP A 774 9.51 21.20 -3.57
N ASP A 775 9.56 20.64 -4.77
CA ASP A 775 8.39 20.59 -5.67
C ASP A 775 7.24 19.74 -5.11
N LEU A 776 7.57 18.59 -4.47
CA LEU A 776 6.57 17.75 -3.80
C LEU A 776 6.00 18.38 -2.54
N ARG A 777 6.82 19.12 -1.79
CA ARG A 777 6.36 19.83 -0.58
C ARG A 777 5.37 20.94 -0.93
N TYR A 778 5.55 21.59 -2.08
CA TYR A 778 4.74 22.75 -2.42
C TYR A 778 3.55 22.48 -3.32
N ASN A 779 3.54 21.44 -4.19
CA ASN A 779 2.43 20.96 -5.06
C ASN A 779 1.67 21.98 -5.94
N LYS A 780 1.61 23.26 -5.57
CA LYS A 780 0.99 24.42 -6.21
C LYS A 780 1.88 25.06 -7.27
N SER A 781 3.14 24.64 -7.37
CA SER A 781 4.14 25.16 -8.32
C SER A 781 4.25 24.36 -9.61
N ARG A 782 3.44 23.32 -9.84
CA ARG A 782 3.58 22.45 -11.02
C ARG A 782 3.38 23.22 -12.32
N SER A 783 4.29 23.02 -13.26
CA SER A 783 4.21 23.66 -14.58
C SER A 783 3.03 23.16 -15.42
N LEU A 784 2.72 21.88 -15.38
CA LEU A 784 1.48 21.33 -15.94
C LEU A 784 0.60 20.72 -14.85
N GLN A 785 -0.69 21.05 -14.88
CA GLN A 785 -1.71 20.45 -14.02
C GLN A 785 -2.86 19.96 -14.87
N LEU A 786 -3.30 18.71 -14.67
CA LEU A 786 -4.47 18.18 -15.34
C LEU A 786 -5.68 19.09 -15.06
N ILE A 787 -6.40 19.51 -16.10
CA ILE A 787 -7.62 20.34 -15.98
C ILE A 787 -8.70 19.59 -15.19
N HIS A 788 -8.81 18.29 -15.46
CA HIS A 788 -9.71 17.38 -14.77
C HIS A 788 -8.90 16.27 -14.13
N PRO A 789 -9.06 15.99 -12.82
CA PRO A 789 -8.46 14.82 -12.21
C PRO A 789 -8.93 13.56 -12.95
N TRP A 790 -8.03 12.59 -13.08
CA TRP A 790 -8.39 11.32 -13.72
C TRP A 790 -9.61 10.71 -13.02
N SER A 791 -10.61 10.34 -13.82
CA SER A 791 -11.76 9.56 -13.38
C SER A 791 -11.90 8.35 -14.28
N ILE A 792 -12.44 7.25 -13.74
CA ILE A 792 -12.66 6.03 -14.52
C ILE A 792 -13.61 6.27 -15.71
N GLU A 793 -14.45 7.30 -15.61
CA GLU A 793 -15.38 7.77 -16.65
C GLU A 793 -14.65 8.31 -17.89
N CYS A 794 -13.37 8.70 -17.77
CA CYS A 794 -12.57 9.12 -18.92
C CYS A 794 -12.29 7.97 -19.91
N MET A 795 -12.54 6.70 -19.55
CA MET A 795 -12.41 5.53 -20.42
C MET A 795 -13.77 4.87 -20.70
N GLU A 796 -14.27 5.00 -21.93
CA GLU A 796 -15.53 4.39 -22.36
C GLU A 796 -15.45 2.86 -22.55
N ASP A 797 -14.25 2.32 -22.81
CA ASP A 797 -14.00 0.90 -23.11
C ASP A 797 -13.19 0.23 -22.00
N ILE A 798 -13.83 -0.66 -21.25
CA ILE A 798 -13.22 -1.42 -20.15
C ILE A 798 -12.02 -2.24 -20.64
N ASN A 799 -12.08 -2.84 -21.84
CA ASN A 799 -10.98 -3.65 -22.35
C ASN A 799 -9.75 -2.78 -22.67
N GLN A 800 -9.99 -1.56 -23.17
CA GLN A 800 -8.95 -0.58 -23.40
C GLN A 800 -8.34 -0.12 -22.09
N LEU A 801 -9.14 0.10 -21.06
CA LEU A 801 -8.64 0.43 -19.72
C LEU A 801 -7.74 -0.69 -19.18
N GLU A 802 -8.21 -1.94 -19.18
CA GLU A 802 -7.43 -3.11 -18.73
C GLU A 802 -6.15 -3.31 -19.56
N ASN A 803 -6.17 -3.01 -20.86
CA ASN A 803 -4.99 -3.05 -21.71
C ASN A 803 -4.00 -1.94 -21.33
N SER A 804 -4.49 -0.72 -21.16
CA SER A 804 -3.67 0.44 -20.77
C SER A 804 -3.01 0.23 -19.40
N ILE A 805 -3.74 -0.30 -18.42
CA ILE A 805 -3.20 -0.64 -17.09
C ILE A 805 -2.03 -1.61 -17.23
N GLN A 806 -2.20 -2.66 -18.05
CA GLN A 806 -1.15 -3.65 -18.25
C GLN A 806 0.06 -3.09 -19.02
N ILE A 807 -0.14 -2.25 -20.03
CA ILE A 807 0.95 -1.55 -20.74
C ILE A 807 1.73 -0.67 -19.78
N TYR A 808 1.00 0.07 -18.93
CA TYR A 808 1.61 0.96 -17.97
C TYR A 808 2.42 0.17 -16.92
N ALA A 809 1.90 -0.96 -16.43
CA ALA A 809 2.62 -1.89 -15.56
C ALA A 809 3.93 -2.41 -16.19
N GLU A 810 3.87 -2.85 -17.45
CA GLU A 810 5.06 -3.27 -18.21
C GLU A 810 6.07 -2.13 -18.36
N TYR A 811 5.61 -0.93 -18.70
CA TYR A 811 6.47 0.25 -18.81
C TYR A 811 7.14 0.62 -17.48
N ILE A 812 6.41 0.62 -16.37
CA ILE A 812 6.95 0.90 -15.05
C ILE A 812 8.01 -0.13 -14.66
N ASN A 813 7.83 -1.40 -15.00
CA ASN A 813 8.87 -2.40 -14.78
C ASN A 813 10.12 -2.17 -15.63
N ILE A 814 9.96 -1.74 -16.88
CA ILE A 814 11.10 -1.33 -17.71
C ILE A 814 11.81 -0.15 -17.10
N LEU A 815 11.08 0.87 -16.63
CA LEU A 815 11.65 2.05 -15.99
C LEU A 815 12.37 1.71 -14.67
N ASN A 816 11.80 0.83 -13.85
CA ASN A 816 12.43 0.32 -12.64
C ASN A 816 13.71 -0.47 -12.96
N THR A 817 13.67 -1.33 -13.99
CA THR A 817 14.84 -2.07 -14.45
C THR A 817 15.90 -1.14 -15.03
N ASN A 818 15.50 -0.07 -15.71
CA ASN A 818 16.38 0.97 -16.23
C ASN A 818 17.13 1.68 -15.08
N THR A 819 16.38 2.15 -14.09
CA THR A 819 16.93 2.76 -12.88
C THR A 819 17.93 1.83 -12.19
N ASN A 820 17.54 0.57 -11.97
CA ASN A 820 18.40 -0.46 -11.40
C ASN A 820 19.65 -0.72 -12.27
N THR A 821 19.54 -0.64 -13.59
CA THR A 821 20.66 -0.82 -14.51
C THR A 821 21.65 0.35 -14.44
N LEU A 822 21.16 1.59 -14.31
CA LEU A 822 22.01 2.76 -14.08
C LEU A 822 22.81 2.60 -12.79
N GLU A 823 22.16 2.17 -11.70
CA GLU A 823 22.82 1.88 -10.42
C GLU A 823 23.81 0.71 -10.50
N ALA A 824 23.43 -0.38 -11.16
CA ALA A 824 24.31 -1.54 -11.39
C ALA A 824 25.60 -1.13 -12.11
N LEU A 825 25.49 -0.21 -13.07
CA LEU A 825 26.61 0.38 -13.81
C LEU A 825 27.35 1.48 -13.04
N LYS A 826 26.99 1.78 -11.79
CA LYS A 826 27.57 2.86 -10.97
C LYS A 826 27.51 4.23 -11.67
N LEU A 827 26.57 4.44 -12.60
CA LEU A 827 26.44 5.70 -13.33
C LEU A 827 25.99 6.86 -12.42
N PRO A 828 25.05 6.69 -11.48
CA PRO A 828 24.69 7.76 -10.54
C PRO A 828 25.82 8.18 -9.58
N ILE A 829 26.86 7.35 -9.41
CA ILE A 829 28.06 7.70 -8.64
C ILE A 829 28.94 8.64 -9.48
N ASP A 830 29.19 8.28 -10.75
CA ASP A 830 30.03 9.07 -11.66
C ASP A 830 29.36 10.33 -12.20
N LEU A 831 28.04 10.26 -12.37
CA LEU A 831 27.14 11.23 -12.99
C LEU A 831 25.95 11.47 -12.05
N PRO A 832 26.14 12.23 -10.96
CA PRO A 832 25.13 12.44 -9.92
C PRO A 832 23.80 12.98 -10.44
N GLU A 833 23.79 13.62 -11.61
CA GLU A 833 22.59 14.13 -12.27
C GLU A 833 21.59 13.01 -12.64
N PHE A 834 22.06 11.76 -12.76
CA PHE A 834 21.18 10.61 -12.94
C PHE A 834 20.51 10.13 -11.64
N ARG A 835 20.94 10.58 -10.45
CA ARG A 835 20.38 10.13 -9.16
C ARG A 835 18.91 10.47 -9.02
N SER A 836 18.49 11.65 -9.44
CA SER A 836 17.10 12.11 -9.29
C SER A 836 16.10 11.28 -10.10
N PHE A 837 16.55 10.50 -11.10
CA PHE A 837 15.67 9.55 -11.78
C PHE A 837 15.16 8.42 -10.88
N THR A 838 15.98 7.98 -9.93
CA THR A 838 15.59 6.95 -8.94
C THR A 838 14.38 7.39 -8.11
N SER A 839 14.18 8.70 -8.00
CA SER A 839 13.11 9.32 -7.22
C SER A 839 11.90 9.76 -8.05
N MET A 840 11.91 9.60 -9.38
CA MET A 840 10.79 10.03 -10.22
C MET A 840 9.56 9.13 -10.00
N TYR A 841 8.52 9.70 -9.38
CA TYR A 841 7.31 9.02 -8.93
C TYR A 841 6.39 8.58 -10.08
N HIS A 842 5.82 7.38 -9.97
CA HIS A 842 4.99 6.74 -11.01
C HIS A 842 3.54 7.29 -11.08
N PHE A 843 2.91 7.60 -9.95
CA PHE A 843 1.46 7.86 -9.91
C PHE A 843 0.93 9.01 -10.79
N GLN A 844 1.73 10.05 -11.03
CA GLN A 844 1.29 11.17 -11.87
C GLN A 844 1.42 10.87 -13.37
N TRP A 845 2.39 10.03 -13.72
CA TRP A 845 2.57 9.56 -15.08
C TRP A 845 1.38 8.68 -15.46
N GLU A 846 0.91 7.85 -14.53
CA GLU A 846 -0.27 6.97 -14.69
C GLU A 846 -1.53 7.76 -15.03
N GLN A 847 -1.87 8.79 -14.24
CA GLN A 847 -3.05 9.62 -14.50
C GLN A 847 -2.96 10.33 -15.84
N ALA A 848 -1.80 10.93 -16.16
CA ALA A 848 -1.58 11.60 -17.44
C ALA A 848 -1.73 10.62 -18.61
N PHE A 849 -1.12 9.43 -18.50
CA PHE A 849 -1.22 8.38 -19.50
C PHE A 849 -2.67 7.97 -19.76
N HIS A 850 -3.42 7.60 -18.72
CA HIS A 850 -4.81 7.18 -18.88
C HIS A 850 -5.71 8.31 -19.42
N CYS A 851 -5.47 9.58 -19.05
CA CYS A 851 -6.21 10.71 -19.61
C CYS A 851 -5.87 10.97 -21.09
N MET A 852 -4.66 10.61 -21.54
CA MET A 852 -4.20 10.83 -22.91
C MET A 852 -4.62 9.73 -23.89
N VAL A 853 -4.79 8.48 -23.43
CA VAL A 853 -5.09 7.33 -24.29
C VAL A 853 -6.28 7.57 -25.23
N ASN A 854 -7.40 8.11 -24.72
CA ASN A 854 -8.59 8.37 -25.53
C ASN A 854 -8.45 9.54 -26.50
N PRO A 855 -7.94 10.72 -26.08
CA PRO A 855 -7.59 11.78 -27.01
C PRO A 855 -6.71 11.29 -28.16
N PHE A 856 -5.67 10.49 -27.90
CA PHE A 856 -4.83 9.93 -28.96
C PHE A 856 -5.56 8.94 -29.87
N LYS A 857 -6.47 8.13 -29.32
CA LYS A 857 -7.29 7.17 -30.10
C LYS A 857 -8.28 7.87 -31.03
N LEU A 858 -8.89 8.97 -30.58
CA LEU A 858 -9.93 9.71 -31.31
C LEU A 858 -9.38 10.78 -32.27
N SER A 859 -8.14 11.24 -32.06
CA SER A 859 -7.58 12.34 -32.86
C SER A 859 -7.15 11.86 -34.24
N ASN A 860 -7.95 12.18 -35.27
CA ASN A 860 -7.59 11.94 -36.68
C ASN A 860 -6.29 12.66 -37.06
N GLU A 861 -6.11 13.88 -36.55
CA GLU A 861 -4.86 14.63 -36.63
C GLU A 861 -4.23 14.55 -35.25
N LYS A 862 -3.17 13.75 -35.06
CA LYS A 862 -2.48 13.59 -33.76
C LYS A 862 -1.72 14.87 -33.34
N ASN A 863 -2.44 15.99 -33.25
CA ASN A 863 -1.90 17.28 -32.87
C ASN A 863 -1.68 17.30 -31.36
N ILE A 864 -0.45 16.95 -30.97
CA ILE A 864 0.01 16.92 -29.58
C ILE A 864 -0.24 18.24 -28.83
N SER A 865 -0.16 19.39 -29.50
CA SER A 865 -0.41 20.70 -28.89
C SER A 865 -1.86 20.83 -28.45
N SER A 866 -2.81 20.38 -29.28
CA SER A 866 -4.24 20.34 -28.94
C SER A 866 -4.49 19.43 -27.74
N ILE A 867 -3.87 18.24 -27.71
CA ILE A 867 -4.01 17.30 -26.59
C ILE A 867 -3.48 17.92 -25.29
N PHE A 868 -2.30 18.52 -25.31
CA PHE A 868 -1.76 19.20 -24.12
C PHE A 868 -2.64 20.36 -23.66
N HIS A 869 -3.12 21.21 -24.58
CA HIS A 869 -4.01 22.32 -24.25
C HIS A 869 -5.35 21.88 -23.67
N ASN A 870 -5.90 20.76 -24.15
CA ASN A 870 -7.20 20.26 -23.70
C ASN A 870 -7.13 19.51 -22.36
N LEU A 871 -5.97 18.93 -22.03
CA LEU A 871 -5.79 18.12 -20.82
C LEU A 871 -5.10 18.88 -19.69
N PHE A 872 -4.29 19.89 -19.97
CA PHE A 872 -3.45 20.55 -18.97
C PHE A 872 -3.62 22.06 -18.94
N THR A 873 -3.60 22.61 -17.73
CA THR A 873 -3.33 24.02 -17.46
C THR A 873 -1.85 24.23 -17.24
N VAL A 874 -1.30 25.33 -17.77
CA VAL A 874 0.07 25.76 -17.48
C VAL A 874 0.05 26.72 -16.29
N THR A 875 0.70 26.37 -15.19
CA THR A 875 0.84 27.28 -14.05
C THR A 875 1.99 28.23 -14.30
N ILE A 876 1.71 29.52 -14.38
CA ILE A 876 2.74 30.56 -14.44
C ILE A 876 3.07 30.96 -13.01
N LEU A 877 4.32 30.74 -12.58
CA LEU A 877 4.81 31.31 -11.34
C LEU A 877 5.06 32.81 -11.55
N ASN A 878 4.18 33.65 -11.01
CA ASN A 878 4.41 35.08 -10.94
C ASN A 878 5.49 35.34 -9.88
N ASN A 879 6.76 35.40 -10.31
CA ASN A 879 7.81 35.94 -9.46
C ASN A 879 7.56 37.45 -9.33
N ASN A 880 6.95 37.85 -8.21
CA ASN A 880 6.43 39.20 -7.99
C ASN A 880 7.48 40.33 -7.94
N GLU A 881 8.77 40.04 -8.16
CA GLU A 881 9.85 41.01 -7.96
C GLU A 881 10.41 41.59 -9.27
N ASP A 882 10.33 40.88 -10.40
CA ASP A 882 10.85 41.37 -11.68
C ASP A 882 9.80 41.25 -12.80
N ASN A 883 9.20 42.39 -13.19
CA ASN A 883 8.14 42.51 -14.21
C ASN A 883 8.57 42.15 -15.66
N THR A 884 9.70 41.48 -15.88
CA THR A 884 10.35 41.44 -17.20
C THR A 884 10.22 40.15 -18.00
N SER A 885 9.65 39.05 -17.47
CA SER A 885 9.49 37.82 -18.28
C SER A 885 8.28 36.95 -17.89
N THR A 886 7.07 37.36 -18.29
CA THR A 886 5.90 36.46 -18.23
C THR A 886 6.03 35.35 -19.28
N ILE A 887 6.03 34.09 -18.83
CA ILE A 887 6.04 32.91 -19.71
C ILE A 887 4.73 32.87 -20.48
N ASN A 888 4.81 32.77 -21.81
CA ASN A 888 3.65 32.48 -22.64
C ASN A 888 3.33 30.98 -22.55
N PRO A 889 2.16 30.56 -22.01
CA PRO A 889 1.77 29.15 -21.93
C PRO A 889 1.87 28.40 -23.25
N THR A 890 1.50 29.04 -24.36
CA THR A 890 1.58 28.43 -25.70
C THR A 890 3.01 28.16 -26.12
N GLU A 891 3.95 29.04 -25.77
CA GLU A 891 5.37 28.84 -26.08
C GLU A 891 5.93 27.64 -25.30
N TYR A 892 5.56 27.52 -24.02
CA TYR A 892 5.95 26.39 -23.19
C TYR A 892 5.33 25.07 -23.69
N ILE A 893 4.05 25.06 -24.07
CA ILE A 893 3.42 23.87 -24.68
C ILE A 893 4.12 23.50 -25.99
N ASN A 894 4.46 24.47 -26.85
CA ASN A 894 5.19 24.21 -28.09
C ASN A 894 6.56 23.58 -27.83
N TYR A 895 7.28 24.05 -26.80
CA TYR A 895 8.53 23.42 -26.37
C TYR A 895 8.35 21.95 -25.99
N LEU A 896 7.30 21.61 -25.23
CA LEU A 896 6.99 20.22 -24.89
C LEU A 896 6.59 19.39 -26.13
N CYS A 897 5.88 20.00 -27.08
CA CYS A 897 5.53 19.37 -28.35
C CYS A 897 6.75 19.10 -29.24
N ASP A 898 7.69 20.03 -29.29
CA ASP A 898 8.95 19.85 -30.02
C ASP A 898 9.76 18.70 -29.42
N LEU A 899 9.79 18.61 -28.09
CA LEU A 899 10.43 17.52 -27.38
C LEU A 899 9.77 16.18 -27.66
N TYR A 900 8.43 16.15 -27.66
CA TYR A 900 7.64 14.99 -28.04
C TYR A 900 7.97 14.51 -29.45
N ASN A 901 7.94 15.41 -30.42
CA ASN A 901 8.22 15.09 -31.82
C ASN A 901 9.66 14.61 -32.02
N LYS A 902 10.64 15.23 -31.34
CA LYS A 902 12.03 14.78 -31.36
C LYS A 902 12.17 13.36 -30.80
N MET A 903 11.61 13.09 -29.62
CA MET A 903 11.63 11.75 -29.03
C MET A 903 10.94 10.71 -29.92
N LEU A 904 9.74 11.00 -30.42
CA LEU A 904 8.98 10.11 -31.27
C LEU A 904 9.77 9.74 -32.54
N THR A 905 10.39 10.74 -33.16
CA THR A 905 11.26 10.56 -34.33
C THR A 905 12.44 9.64 -34.02
N ARG A 906 13.13 9.85 -32.88
CA ARG A 906 14.27 9.02 -32.44
C ARG A 906 13.86 7.59 -32.07
N LEU A 907 12.66 7.42 -31.53
CA LEU A 907 12.11 6.11 -31.20
C LEU A 907 11.79 5.28 -32.44
N ILE A 908 11.29 5.91 -33.51
CA ILE A 908 10.75 5.20 -34.68
C ILE A 908 11.75 5.11 -35.84
N LEU A 909 12.37 6.22 -36.24
CA LEU A 909 13.19 6.26 -37.47
C LEU A 909 14.52 5.50 -37.36
N ASN A 910 14.99 5.28 -36.15
CA ASN A 910 16.28 4.65 -35.88
C ASN A 910 16.16 3.14 -35.56
N ILE A 911 14.96 2.55 -35.71
CA ILE A 911 14.69 1.10 -35.71
C ILE A 911 14.76 0.59 -37.15
#